data_AF-A2FWU6-F1
#
_entry.id   AF-A2FWU6-F1
#
_cell.length_a   1.000
_cell.length_b   1.000
_cell.length_c   1.000
_cell.angle_alpha   90.00
_cell.angle_beta   90.00
_cell.angle_gamma   90.00
#
_symmetry.space_group_name_H-M   'P 1'
#
loop_
_entity.id
_entity.type
_entity.pdbx_description
1 polymer ?
#
loop_
_entity_poly.entity_id
_entity_poly.type
_entity_poly.pdbx_seq_one_letter_code
_entity_poly.pdbx_strand_id
1 'polypeptide(L)'
;MSSPETYNNDNTILSSSENSVNVDVKQSCETIYGLYAGNECKDFAFKGSQKTLLSINFPIGSRLSDINDCAFYQCTKLSSVDFSNCQFLTKIGSYAFSGCKSLTNVILPTHLKAISPFCFESTSISSISIPNEITSLESSCFQSCSKLKNVIINVESNLKEFNANVFNDAIVETLFLPKSATSISDYAFVGSLSLKEFSIDPLNPSYSVSDGALFNKDQTRLVRFPANKSKTYTIPEKVTSIAACSFAHSIIESIQFSNNFRSIGEWAFVSSNLKSIEIPDTVTNINDGAFFDCSSLSSLVIGKGMKVISNYCFRQTNISSITIPSGITTIGVYAFDGCKNLKEVVLPSTLKNLGGSCFPITTKLTFSEESDFMIDDQMIVYNKAKTKVVMCLNQSDSYIIPSTVQILNNDVFKSNKIVNKIEFEPESQLTDIYDGAFSGCDKLSSINIPLTVSKFGKNSFSGCNSLQTIFFGDNLSMISDNCFENCISLRTISFVDINVSANISQYAFNGCSSLSSVTLKKGILSLDMFCFSGCTSLNKINIPSTVVFIGTNVFQNTNIETITFSPDSHMRVLNQYVFSGCNTLRSIENIPSGIESIESNCFEFTNLETFTVPVSTVSISDYAFRGCTSLRVFTIPSGCLLSNIGNFIFRGCTSLSVIECDNSEHFVVDNGALFNKERSNLIYFPPASSIKFFCFSQNVKSISSSAFFGCKHLEGIMIPDNSIETIGFSAFSECTSLKYINIPLCVKTIEQNAFSGCINLHCGVNIQNKTRSHIDNIVVSSGLSINSMKSCSLITCKQIHYQNPVSNSYLYVFILM
;
A
#
# COMPACT_ATOMS: atom_id res chain seq x y z
N MET A 1 -27.99 -0.71 -25.03
CA MET A 1 -28.18 -2.16 -24.96
C MET A 1 -27.32 -2.65 -23.82
N SER A 2 -27.94 -3.19 -22.78
CA SER A 2 -27.32 -3.67 -21.54
C SER A 2 -26.35 -4.82 -21.83
N SER A 3 -25.07 -4.59 -21.57
CA SER A 3 -24.02 -5.63 -21.47
C SER A 3 -24.23 -6.49 -20.23
N PRO A 4 -23.72 -7.74 -20.21
CA PRO A 4 -24.19 -8.77 -19.30
C PRO A 4 -23.63 -8.56 -17.89
N GLU A 5 -24.51 -8.57 -16.90
CA GLU A 5 -24.16 -9.00 -15.55
C GLU A 5 -23.61 -10.42 -15.67
N THR A 6 -22.34 -10.60 -15.32
CA THR A 6 -21.68 -11.91 -15.35
C THR A 6 -21.83 -12.51 -13.97
N TYR A 7 -22.62 -13.57 -13.91
CA TYR A 7 -22.70 -14.43 -12.74
C TYR A 7 -21.76 -15.63 -12.93
N ASN A 8 -21.41 -16.30 -11.85
CA ASN A 8 -20.82 -17.65 -11.93
C ASN A 8 -21.80 -18.66 -12.58
N ASN A 9 -21.30 -19.86 -12.87
CA ASN A 9 -22.00 -20.88 -13.68
C ASN A 9 -23.40 -21.27 -13.15
N ASP A 10 -23.65 -21.18 -11.84
CA ASP A 10 -24.93 -21.51 -11.22
C ASP A 10 -25.78 -20.28 -10.83
N ASN A 11 -25.35 -19.07 -11.21
CA ASN A 11 -26.00 -17.79 -10.89
C ASN A 11 -26.10 -17.44 -9.40
N THR A 12 -25.24 -18.00 -8.56
CA THR A 12 -25.17 -17.72 -7.12
C THR A 12 -24.24 -16.55 -6.78
N ILE A 13 -23.29 -16.20 -7.64
CA ILE A 13 -22.32 -15.12 -7.40
C ILE A 13 -22.38 -14.13 -8.55
N LEU A 14 -22.66 -12.86 -8.26
CA LEU A 14 -22.45 -11.77 -9.21
C LEU A 14 -20.96 -11.37 -9.18
N SER A 15 -20.20 -11.83 -10.18
CA SER A 15 -18.74 -11.68 -10.23
C SER A 15 -18.29 -10.43 -10.96
N SER A 16 -19.01 -9.99 -11.99
CA SER A 16 -18.71 -8.74 -12.70
C SER A 16 -19.93 -8.12 -13.38
N SER A 17 -19.92 -6.79 -13.50
CA SER A 17 -20.94 -5.97 -14.13
C SER A 17 -20.24 -4.79 -14.80
N GLU A 18 -20.27 -4.75 -16.14
CA GLU A 18 -19.57 -3.73 -16.93
C GLU A 18 -20.55 -2.75 -17.58
N ASN A 19 -20.23 -1.45 -17.51
CA ASN A 19 -21.01 -0.33 -18.06
C ASN A 19 -22.52 -0.38 -17.74
N SER A 20 -22.88 -1.04 -16.63
CA SER A 20 -24.26 -1.20 -16.22
C SER A 20 -24.77 0.09 -15.58
N VAL A 21 -26.03 0.41 -15.86
CA VAL A 21 -26.70 1.63 -15.37
C VAL A 21 -27.68 1.28 -14.26
N ASN A 22 -28.54 0.30 -14.50
CA ASN A 22 -29.43 -0.27 -13.49
C ASN A 22 -29.23 -1.79 -13.51
N VAL A 23 -29.13 -2.40 -12.34
CA VAL A 23 -28.83 -3.83 -12.19
C VAL A 23 -29.93 -4.49 -11.39
N ASP A 24 -30.55 -5.52 -11.97
CA ASP A 24 -31.61 -6.30 -11.35
C ASP A 24 -31.03 -7.65 -10.92
N VAL A 25 -30.70 -7.77 -9.63
CA VAL A 25 -29.99 -8.95 -9.11
C VAL A 25 -30.89 -10.18 -9.21
N LYS A 26 -30.35 -11.29 -9.74
CA LYS A 26 -31.09 -12.56 -9.81
C LYS A 26 -31.51 -13.02 -8.42
N GLN A 27 -32.72 -13.57 -8.30
CA GLN A 27 -33.23 -14.11 -7.03
C GLN A 27 -32.30 -15.20 -6.45
N SER A 28 -31.63 -15.97 -7.31
CA SER A 28 -30.67 -17.01 -6.93
C SER A 28 -29.32 -16.49 -6.44
N CYS A 29 -29.02 -15.20 -6.61
CA CYS A 29 -27.74 -14.64 -6.23
C CYS A 29 -27.60 -14.65 -4.70
N GLU A 30 -26.57 -15.33 -4.20
CA GLU A 30 -26.23 -15.48 -2.80
C GLU A 30 -25.09 -14.52 -2.39
N THR A 31 -24.23 -14.13 -3.35
CA THR A 31 -23.05 -13.30 -3.09
C THR A 31 -22.82 -12.22 -4.15
N ILE A 32 -22.45 -11.01 -3.72
CA ILE A 32 -21.86 -10.00 -4.61
C ILE A 32 -20.35 -9.96 -4.37
N TYR A 33 -19.58 -10.24 -5.42
CA TYR A 33 -18.15 -10.45 -5.32
C TYR A 33 -17.34 -9.17 -5.06
N GLY A 34 -16.27 -9.33 -4.28
CA GLY A 34 -15.22 -8.35 -4.10
C GLY A 34 -14.06 -8.90 -3.28
N LEU A 35 -12.89 -8.29 -3.46
CA LEU A 35 -11.60 -8.75 -2.95
C LEU A 35 -10.77 -7.56 -2.45
N TYR A 36 -10.54 -7.55 -1.14
CA TYR A 36 -9.55 -6.71 -0.48
C TYR A 36 -8.30 -7.53 -0.16
N ALA A 37 -7.15 -7.15 -0.70
CA ALA A 37 -5.89 -7.85 -0.45
C ALA A 37 -4.69 -6.91 -0.65
N GLY A 38 -3.63 -7.09 0.13
CA GLY A 38 -2.43 -6.23 0.05
C GLY A 38 -2.70 -4.76 0.41
N ASN A 39 -3.62 -4.51 1.35
CA ASN A 39 -4.07 -3.19 1.78
C ASN A 39 -4.80 -2.36 0.70
N GLU A 40 -5.34 -2.99 -0.34
CA GLU A 40 -6.13 -2.31 -1.37
C GLU A 40 -7.29 -3.17 -1.91
N CYS A 41 -8.30 -2.50 -2.49
CA CYS A 41 -9.39 -3.15 -3.23
C CYS A 41 -8.88 -3.62 -4.60
N LYS A 42 -8.57 -4.91 -4.73
CA LYS A 42 -7.96 -5.51 -5.93
C LYS A 42 -8.99 -5.72 -7.05
N ASP A 43 -10.15 -6.27 -6.70
CA ASP A 43 -11.17 -6.64 -7.68
C ASP A 43 -12.56 -6.72 -7.06
N PHE A 44 -13.61 -6.45 -7.86
CA PHE A 44 -14.99 -6.35 -7.36
C PHE A 44 -16.02 -6.29 -8.48
N ALA A 45 -17.26 -6.69 -8.16
CA ALA A 45 -18.34 -6.89 -9.12
C ALA A 45 -18.59 -5.67 -10.02
N PHE A 46 -18.56 -4.45 -9.49
CA PHE A 46 -18.92 -3.24 -10.26
C PHE A 46 -17.72 -2.43 -10.76
N LYS A 47 -16.53 -3.03 -10.88
CA LYS A 47 -15.31 -2.36 -11.37
C LYS A 47 -15.48 -1.68 -12.73
N GLY A 48 -16.20 -2.32 -13.66
CA GLY A 48 -16.54 -1.74 -14.97
C GLY A 48 -17.73 -0.76 -14.97
N SER A 49 -18.40 -0.57 -13.84
CA SER A 49 -19.64 0.23 -13.71
C SER A 49 -19.56 1.36 -12.68
N GLN A 50 -18.36 1.64 -12.13
CA GLN A 50 -18.13 2.64 -11.08
C GLN A 50 -18.67 4.05 -11.40
N LYS A 51 -18.69 4.41 -12.68
CA LYS A 51 -19.12 5.72 -13.17
C LYS A 51 -20.51 5.71 -13.83
N THR A 52 -21.16 4.55 -13.92
CA THR A 52 -22.41 4.37 -14.66
C THR A 52 -23.56 3.82 -13.80
N LEU A 53 -23.26 3.02 -12.78
CA LEU A 53 -24.27 2.38 -11.92
C LEU A 53 -25.06 3.44 -11.15
N LEU A 54 -26.36 3.55 -11.43
CA LEU A 54 -27.30 4.47 -10.79
C LEU A 54 -28.11 3.79 -9.68
N SER A 55 -28.52 2.54 -9.92
CA SER A 55 -29.37 1.76 -9.02
C SER A 55 -29.07 0.25 -9.09
N ILE A 56 -29.38 -0.43 -8.00
CA ILE A 56 -29.38 -1.90 -7.89
C ILE A 56 -30.65 -2.34 -7.19
N ASN A 57 -31.33 -3.34 -7.75
CA ASN A 57 -32.60 -3.83 -7.26
C ASN A 57 -32.48 -5.30 -6.83
N PHE A 58 -33.09 -5.63 -5.70
CA PHE A 58 -33.16 -7.00 -5.17
C PHE A 58 -34.61 -7.50 -5.21
N PRO A 59 -34.90 -8.62 -5.89
CA PRO A 59 -36.26 -9.13 -6.02
C PRO A 59 -36.77 -9.71 -4.69
N ILE A 60 -38.10 -9.78 -4.54
CA ILE A 60 -38.74 -10.44 -3.40
C ILE A 60 -38.23 -11.89 -3.29
N GLY A 61 -37.83 -12.30 -2.09
CA GLY A 61 -37.25 -13.62 -1.85
C GLY A 61 -35.82 -13.77 -2.39
N SER A 62 -35.07 -12.67 -2.50
CA SER A 62 -33.64 -12.69 -2.82
C SER A 62 -32.88 -13.61 -1.86
N ARG A 63 -32.03 -14.47 -2.40
CA ARG A 63 -31.15 -15.37 -1.65
C ARG A 63 -29.84 -14.71 -1.20
N LEU A 64 -29.67 -13.41 -1.42
CA LEU A 64 -28.43 -12.71 -1.10
C LEU A 64 -28.12 -12.86 0.39
N SER A 65 -26.99 -13.51 0.67
CA SER A 65 -26.51 -13.79 2.02
C SER A 65 -25.23 -13.04 2.39
N ASP A 66 -24.42 -12.67 1.40
CA ASP A 66 -23.14 -12.02 1.61
C ASP A 66 -22.85 -10.92 0.57
N ILE A 67 -22.27 -9.81 1.03
CA ILE A 67 -21.69 -8.77 0.18
C ILE A 67 -20.23 -8.68 0.59
N ASN A 68 -19.34 -9.10 -0.30
CA ASN A 68 -17.93 -9.16 0.00
C ASN A 68 -17.29 -7.77 0.12
N ASP A 69 -16.06 -7.76 0.62
CA ASP A 69 -15.23 -6.56 0.70
C ASP A 69 -15.11 -5.88 -0.66
N CYS A 70 -15.16 -4.55 -0.70
CA CYS A 70 -15.04 -3.73 -1.91
C CYS A 70 -16.11 -3.95 -3.00
N ALA A 71 -17.18 -4.72 -2.77
CA ALA A 71 -18.17 -5.10 -3.79
C ALA A 71 -18.67 -3.95 -4.69
N PHE A 72 -18.99 -2.79 -4.10
CA PHE A 72 -19.43 -1.57 -4.80
C PHE A 72 -18.40 -0.44 -4.71
N TYR A 73 -17.13 -0.75 -4.47
CA TYR A 73 -16.07 0.23 -4.24
C TYR A 73 -16.03 1.30 -5.35
N GLN A 74 -16.14 2.57 -4.92
CA GLN A 74 -16.21 3.76 -5.78
C GLN A 74 -17.30 3.72 -6.86
N CYS A 75 -18.47 3.11 -6.61
CA CYS A 75 -19.66 3.30 -7.44
C CYS A 75 -20.23 4.72 -7.25
N THR A 76 -19.52 5.71 -7.81
CA THR A 76 -19.70 7.14 -7.56
C THR A 76 -21.08 7.67 -7.96
N LYS A 77 -21.81 6.97 -8.82
CA LYS A 77 -23.15 7.35 -9.30
C LYS A 77 -24.29 6.60 -8.60
N LEU A 78 -24.00 5.56 -7.83
CA LEU A 78 -25.01 4.78 -7.13
C LEU A 78 -25.69 5.69 -6.10
N SER A 79 -27.01 5.83 -6.21
CA SER A 79 -27.76 6.87 -5.49
C SER A 79 -28.51 6.34 -4.27
N SER A 80 -29.00 5.11 -4.35
CA SER A 80 -29.73 4.43 -3.29
C SER A 80 -29.56 2.91 -3.37
N VAL A 81 -29.64 2.25 -2.20
CA VAL A 81 -29.68 0.78 -2.10
C VAL A 81 -30.73 0.38 -1.08
N ASP A 82 -31.59 -0.58 -1.43
CA ASP A 82 -32.63 -1.10 -0.56
C ASP A 82 -32.49 -2.62 -0.40
N PHE A 83 -32.11 -3.06 0.81
CA PHE A 83 -31.95 -4.47 1.15
C PHE A 83 -33.17 -5.09 1.86
N SER A 84 -34.32 -4.42 1.86
CA SER A 84 -35.55 -4.93 2.51
C SER A 84 -35.97 -6.32 2.05
N ASN A 85 -35.65 -6.69 0.80
CA ASN A 85 -35.93 -8.01 0.23
C ASN A 85 -34.85 -9.08 0.50
N CYS A 86 -33.72 -8.73 1.13
CA CYS A 86 -32.56 -9.60 1.33
C CYS A 86 -32.57 -10.23 2.73
N GLN A 87 -33.48 -11.18 2.98
CA GLN A 87 -33.68 -11.78 4.31
C GLN A 87 -32.52 -12.65 4.80
N PHE A 88 -31.65 -13.11 3.89
CA PHE A 88 -30.49 -13.94 4.22
C PHE A 88 -29.21 -13.12 4.41
N LEU A 89 -29.22 -11.81 4.12
CA LEU A 89 -28.05 -10.95 4.19
C LEU A 89 -27.68 -10.70 5.65
N THR A 90 -26.60 -11.35 6.11
CA THR A 90 -26.17 -11.26 7.51
C THR A 90 -24.96 -10.34 7.71
N LYS A 91 -24.21 -10.04 6.64
CA LYS A 91 -22.97 -9.25 6.69
C LYS A 91 -22.80 -8.39 5.45
N ILE A 92 -22.20 -7.21 5.63
CA ILE A 92 -21.66 -6.37 4.54
C ILE A 92 -20.16 -6.17 4.79
N GLY A 93 -19.34 -6.49 3.80
CA GLY A 93 -17.89 -6.51 3.85
C GLY A 93 -17.22 -5.14 3.94
N SER A 94 -15.92 -5.16 4.21
CA SER A 94 -15.08 -3.97 4.39
C SER A 94 -15.00 -3.18 3.09
N TYR A 95 -15.01 -1.85 3.15
CA TYR A 95 -15.00 -0.98 1.96
C TYR A 95 -16.12 -1.24 0.93
N ALA A 96 -17.14 -2.05 1.25
CA ALA A 96 -18.14 -2.50 0.26
C ALA A 96 -18.80 -1.34 -0.49
N PHE A 97 -19.11 -0.23 0.19
CA PHE A 97 -19.66 1.00 -0.39
C PHE A 97 -18.70 2.20 -0.28
N SER A 98 -17.43 1.98 0.05
CA SER A 98 -16.47 3.08 0.21
C SER A 98 -16.35 3.88 -1.10
N GLY A 99 -16.44 5.21 -0.99
CA GLY A 99 -16.37 6.12 -2.13
C GLY A 99 -17.63 6.17 -3.01
N CYS A 100 -18.76 5.58 -2.60
CA CYS A 100 -20.05 5.77 -3.29
C CYS A 100 -20.61 7.18 -3.04
N LYS A 101 -19.99 8.19 -3.66
CA LYS A 101 -20.21 9.62 -3.37
C LYS A 101 -21.62 10.14 -3.64
N SER A 102 -22.42 9.45 -4.46
CA SER A 102 -23.83 9.81 -4.71
C SER A 102 -24.82 9.04 -3.83
N LEU A 103 -24.35 8.08 -3.03
CA LEU A 103 -25.21 7.22 -2.23
C LEU A 103 -25.78 8.03 -1.06
N THR A 104 -27.09 8.27 -1.09
CA THR A 104 -27.79 9.12 -0.12
C THR A 104 -28.74 8.36 0.79
N ASN A 105 -29.25 7.22 0.31
CA ASN A 105 -30.22 6.38 1.01
C ASN A 105 -29.78 4.93 1.02
N VAL A 106 -29.70 4.32 2.20
CA VAL A 106 -29.41 2.89 2.38
C VAL A 106 -30.41 2.32 3.38
N ILE A 107 -31.18 1.32 2.94
CA ILE A 107 -32.10 0.58 3.81
C ILE A 107 -31.45 -0.76 4.12
N LEU A 108 -31.06 -0.96 5.37
CA LEU A 108 -30.44 -2.20 5.86
C LEU A 108 -31.53 -3.21 6.28
N PRO A 109 -31.30 -4.53 6.10
CA PRO A 109 -32.25 -5.53 6.56
C PRO A 109 -32.23 -5.64 8.09
N THR A 110 -33.38 -5.95 8.69
CA THR A 110 -33.54 -5.96 10.16
C THR A 110 -32.72 -7.03 10.88
N HIS A 111 -32.37 -8.11 10.17
CA HIS A 111 -31.58 -9.26 10.67
C HIS A 111 -30.08 -9.14 10.37
N LEU A 112 -29.62 -7.99 9.87
CA LEU A 112 -28.20 -7.79 9.59
C LEU A 112 -27.40 -7.84 10.90
N LYS A 113 -26.32 -8.64 10.91
CA LYS A 113 -25.50 -8.88 12.11
C LYS A 113 -24.20 -8.09 12.11
N ALA A 114 -23.68 -7.73 10.93
CA ALA A 114 -22.38 -7.07 10.83
C ALA A 114 -22.31 -6.05 9.68
N ILE A 115 -21.70 -4.91 9.98
CA ILE A 115 -21.19 -3.92 9.02
C ILE A 115 -19.68 -3.82 9.27
N SER A 116 -18.88 -4.23 8.30
CA SER A 116 -17.42 -4.31 8.44
C SER A 116 -16.71 -2.93 8.34
N PRO A 117 -15.40 -2.85 8.66
CA PRO A 117 -14.65 -1.59 8.63
C PRO A 117 -14.74 -0.84 7.31
N PHE A 118 -14.76 0.48 7.35
CA PHE A 118 -14.82 1.36 6.17
C PHE A 118 -16.01 1.12 5.21
N CYS A 119 -17.02 0.33 5.59
CA CYS A 119 -18.10 -0.11 4.70
C CYS A 119 -18.77 1.05 3.94
N PHE A 120 -19.15 2.13 4.62
CA PHE A 120 -19.82 3.30 4.02
C PHE A 120 -18.92 4.55 3.99
N GLU A 121 -17.61 4.38 4.06
CA GLU A 121 -16.67 5.50 4.05
C GLU A 121 -16.88 6.42 2.83
N SER A 122 -16.81 7.74 3.03
CA SER A 122 -16.90 8.74 1.95
C SER A 122 -18.18 8.65 1.11
N THR A 123 -19.30 8.25 1.72
CA THR A 123 -20.63 8.28 1.09
C THR A 123 -21.38 9.59 1.39
N SER A 124 -22.49 9.83 0.68
CA SER A 124 -23.37 10.99 0.88
C SER A 124 -24.60 10.66 1.74
N ILE A 125 -24.56 9.57 2.51
CA ILE A 125 -25.70 9.12 3.33
C ILE A 125 -26.04 10.23 4.32
N SER A 126 -27.31 10.60 4.38
CA SER A 126 -27.77 11.68 5.28
C SER A 126 -28.38 11.15 6.58
N SER A 127 -28.95 9.94 6.53
CA SER A 127 -29.50 9.23 7.67
C SER A 127 -29.32 7.72 7.49
N ILE A 128 -29.08 7.02 8.59
CA ILE A 128 -29.00 5.56 8.62
C ILE A 128 -29.67 5.02 9.89
N SER A 129 -30.42 3.92 9.75
CA SER A 129 -30.96 3.16 10.88
C SER A 129 -30.12 1.92 11.09
N ILE A 130 -29.59 1.74 12.30
CA ILE A 130 -28.77 0.58 12.66
C ILE A 130 -29.69 -0.57 13.11
N PRO A 131 -29.69 -1.73 12.44
CA PRO A 131 -30.48 -2.90 12.84
C PRO A 131 -30.16 -3.40 14.25
N ASN A 132 -31.16 -3.98 14.93
CA ASN A 132 -31.04 -4.38 16.33
C ASN A 132 -30.07 -5.56 16.54
N GLU A 133 -29.83 -6.40 15.53
CA GLU A 133 -28.92 -7.55 15.64
C GLU A 133 -27.43 -7.17 15.48
N ILE A 134 -27.11 -5.95 15.05
CA ILE A 134 -25.72 -5.47 14.97
C ILE A 134 -25.16 -5.31 16.38
N THR A 135 -24.00 -5.93 16.63
CA THR A 135 -23.31 -5.87 17.92
C THR A 135 -22.14 -4.89 17.95
N SER A 136 -21.62 -4.47 16.81
CA SER A 136 -20.46 -3.58 16.70
C SER A 136 -20.61 -2.63 15.51
N LEU A 137 -20.26 -1.35 15.71
CA LEU A 137 -19.93 -0.43 14.63
C LEU A 137 -18.42 -0.42 14.45
N GLU A 138 -17.96 -1.05 13.38
CA GLU A 138 -16.55 -1.27 13.09
C GLU A 138 -15.79 0.01 12.72
N SER A 139 -14.46 -0.05 12.82
CA SER A 139 -13.57 1.10 12.61
C SER A 139 -13.87 1.81 11.30
N SER A 140 -14.03 3.13 11.36
CA SER A 140 -14.27 4.01 10.21
C SER A 140 -15.47 3.65 9.32
N CYS A 141 -16.44 2.84 9.79
CA CYS A 141 -17.53 2.37 8.93
C CYS A 141 -18.39 3.50 8.31
N PHE A 142 -18.47 4.68 8.95
CA PHE A 142 -19.08 5.90 8.40
C PHE A 142 -18.11 7.10 8.35
N GLN A 143 -16.80 6.86 8.27
CA GLN A 143 -15.81 7.93 8.13
C GLN A 143 -16.06 8.75 6.85
N SER A 144 -15.83 10.06 6.90
CA SER A 144 -15.99 10.98 5.77
C SER A 144 -17.41 11.03 5.18
N CYS A 145 -18.42 10.54 5.91
CA CYS A 145 -19.83 10.71 5.56
C CYS A 145 -20.29 12.12 5.91
N SER A 146 -19.78 13.11 5.17
CA SER A 146 -19.96 14.55 5.44
C SER A 146 -21.40 15.07 5.45
N LYS A 147 -22.36 14.26 5.00
CA LYS A 147 -23.80 14.57 5.03
C LYS A 147 -24.56 13.82 6.13
N LEU A 148 -23.93 12.84 6.79
CA LEU A 148 -24.58 11.99 7.78
C LEU A 148 -24.89 12.81 9.02
N LYS A 149 -26.18 13.08 9.21
CA LYS A 149 -26.72 13.90 10.30
C LYS A 149 -27.44 13.06 11.34
N ASN A 150 -28.14 12.01 10.90
CA ASN A 150 -29.06 11.23 11.74
C ASN A 150 -28.66 9.76 11.76
N VAL A 151 -28.18 9.28 12.91
CA VAL A 151 -27.91 7.86 13.16
C VAL A 151 -28.96 7.35 14.13
N ILE A 152 -29.84 6.48 13.66
CA ILE A 152 -30.97 5.97 14.43
C ILE A 152 -30.57 4.63 15.04
N ILE A 153 -30.48 4.57 16.37
CA ILE A 153 -30.22 3.35 17.15
C ILE A 153 -31.41 3.15 18.09
N ASN A 154 -32.03 1.96 18.03
CA ASN A 154 -33.19 1.63 18.85
C ASN A 154 -32.77 1.35 20.31
N VAL A 155 -33.67 1.61 21.27
CA VAL A 155 -33.50 1.27 22.69
C VAL A 155 -33.30 -0.24 22.92
N GLU A 156 -33.85 -1.08 22.04
CA GLU A 156 -33.72 -2.55 22.05
C GLU A 156 -32.50 -3.06 21.27
N SER A 157 -31.65 -2.17 20.74
CA SER A 157 -30.45 -2.56 19.99
C SER A 157 -29.53 -3.46 20.83
N ASN A 158 -28.86 -4.42 20.18
CA ASN A 158 -27.80 -5.24 20.76
C ASN A 158 -26.40 -4.63 20.55
N LEU A 159 -26.31 -3.38 20.09
CA LEU A 159 -25.03 -2.72 19.80
C LEU A 159 -24.19 -2.56 21.07
N LYS A 160 -23.04 -3.24 21.12
CA LYS A 160 -22.11 -3.26 22.26
C LYS A 160 -20.92 -2.35 22.07
N GLU A 161 -20.44 -2.24 20.84
CA GLU A 161 -19.13 -1.69 20.51
C GLU A 161 -19.22 -0.52 19.52
N PHE A 162 -18.52 0.57 19.83
CA PHE A 162 -18.23 1.66 18.91
C PHE A 162 -16.71 1.75 18.73
N ASN A 163 -16.21 1.30 17.57
CA ASN A 163 -14.77 1.26 17.29
C ASN A 163 -14.23 2.64 16.85
N ALA A 164 -12.94 2.72 16.54
CA ALA A 164 -12.27 3.99 16.27
C ALA A 164 -12.83 4.68 15.00
N ASN A 165 -12.95 6.01 15.04
CA ASN A 165 -13.27 6.87 13.90
C ASN A 165 -14.61 6.57 13.18
N VAL A 166 -15.54 5.86 13.83
CA VAL A 166 -16.82 5.43 13.24
C VAL A 166 -17.54 6.58 12.52
N PHE A 167 -17.60 7.77 13.15
CA PHE A 167 -18.27 8.96 12.62
C PHE A 167 -17.30 10.12 12.36
N ASN A 168 -16.05 9.84 12.03
CA ASN A 168 -15.08 10.89 11.73
C ASN A 168 -15.53 11.71 10.51
N ASP A 169 -15.51 13.05 10.61
CA ASP A 169 -15.99 14.00 9.61
C ASP A 169 -17.49 13.91 9.26
N ALA A 170 -18.28 13.16 10.04
CA ALA A 170 -19.73 13.17 9.94
C ALA A 170 -20.34 14.33 10.74
N ILE A 171 -21.49 14.84 10.28
CA ILE A 171 -22.19 15.99 10.87
C ILE A 171 -23.31 15.55 11.83
N VAL A 172 -23.10 14.45 12.55
CA VAL A 172 -24.07 13.90 13.52
C VAL A 172 -24.29 14.91 14.65
N GLU A 173 -25.53 15.36 14.86
CA GLU A 173 -25.86 16.38 15.87
C GLU A 173 -26.21 15.78 17.24
N THR A 174 -26.83 14.60 17.26
CA THR A 174 -27.22 13.87 18.47
C THR A 174 -26.97 12.39 18.26
N LEU A 175 -26.59 11.67 19.32
CA LEU A 175 -26.36 10.23 19.26
C LEU A 175 -26.95 9.55 20.50
N PHE A 176 -27.75 8.51 20.28
CA PHE A 176 -28.30 7.67 21.34
C PHE A 176 -27.43 6.44 21.57
N LEU A 177 -27.13 6.16 22.83
CA LEU A 177 -26.38 4.98 23.27
C LEU A 177 -27.34 3.99 23.97
N PRO A 178 -27.53 2.77 23.42
CA PRO A 178 -28.45 1.79 24.00
C PRO A 178 -27.89 1.16 25.29
N LYS A 179 -28.74 0.44 26.04
CA LYS A 179 -28.33 -0.28 27.27
C LYS A 179 -27.17 -1.27 27.04
N SER A 180 -27.06 -1.82 25.83
CA SER A 180 -26.06 -2.81 25.45
C SER A 180 -24.68 -2.22 25.18
N ALA A 181 -24.56 -0.91 24.97
CA ALA A 181 -23.31 -0.26 24.61
C ALA A 181 -22.35 -0.26 25.80
N THR A 182 -21.41 -1.19 25.81
CA THR A 182 -20.50 -1.43 26.95
C THR A 182 -19.05 -1.09 26.64
N SER A 183 -18.70 -0.86 25.38
CA SER A 183 -17.35 -0.51 24.94
C SER A 183 -17.40 0.57 23.85
N ILE A 184 -16.78 1.70 24.13
CA ILE A 184 -16.66 2.85 23.23
C ILE A 184 -15.18 3.19 23.17
N SER A 185 -14.60 3.11 21.98
CA SER A 185 -13.23 3.59 21.74
C SER A 185 -13.14 5.08 22.07
N ASP A 186 -12.06 5.49 22.73
CA ASP A 186 -11.74 6.91 22.96
C ASP A 186 -11.68 7.69 21.62
N TYR A 187 -11.42 6.99 20.50
CA TYR A 187 -11.35 7.56 19.16
C TYR A 187 -12.67 7.48 18.37
N ALA A 188 -13.76 6.96 18.93
CA ALA A 188 -15.01 6.71 18.19
C ALA A 188 -15.64 7.99 17.58
N PHE A 189 -15.46 9.13 18.27
CA PHE A 189 -16.20 10.38 18.01
C PHE A 189 -15.29 11.60 17.79
N VAL A 190 -14.01 11.41 17.40
CA VAL A 190 -13.03 12.51 17.30
C VAL A 190 -13.46 13.57 16.28
N GLY A 191 -13.74 13.19 15.04
CA GLY A 191 -14.19 14.10 13.99
C GLY A 191 -15.68 14.41 13.99
N SER A 192 -16.45 14.01 15.02
CA SER A 192 -17.88 14.32 15.13
C SER A 192 -18.10 15.75 15.64
N LEU A 193 -17.63 16.74 14.88
CA LEU A 193 -17.55 18.14 15.31
C LEU A 193 -18.94 18.77 15.52
N SER A 194 -19.96 18.29 14.81
CA SER A 194 -21.33 18.82 14.91
C SER A 194 -22.12 18.29 16.12
N LEU A 195 -21.57 17.32 16.86
CA LEU A 195 -22.27 16.70 17.98
C LEU A 195 -22.52 17.74 19.09
N LYS A 196 -23.78 17.88 19.49
CA LYS A 196 -24.23 18.83 20.53
C LYS A 196 -24.32 18.16 21.88
N GLU A 197 -24.87 16.94 21.91
CA GLU A 197 -25.06 16.16 23.13
C GLU A 197 -25.15 14.66 22.82
N PHE A 198 -24.76 13.87 23.82
CA PHE A 198 -25.08 12.45 23.87
C PHE A 198 -26.42 12.22 24.57
N SER A 199 -27.12 11.16 24.19
CA SER A 199 -28.23 10.60 24.97
C SER A 199 -27.96 9.13 25.22
N ILE A 200 -28.49 8.59 26.32
CA ILE A 200 -28.17 7.23 26.74
C ILE A 200 -29.38 6.58 27.41
N ASP A 201 -29.51 5.26 27.25
CA ASP A 201 -30.42 4.45 28.04
C ASP A 201 -30.05 4.55 29.55
N PRO A 202 -30.97 4.93 30.44
CA PRO A 202 -30.70 5.03 31.88
C PRO A 202 -30.16 3.74 32.51
N LEU A 203 -30.51 2.58 31.93
CA LEU A 203 -30.09 1.25 32.37
C LEU A 203 -28.75 0.82 31.80
N ASN A 204 -28.06 1.65 31.00
CA ASN A 204 -26.72 1.33 30.52
C ASN A 204 -25.76 1.09 31.72
N PRO A 205 -25.04 -0.04 31.77
CA PRO A 205 -24.22 -0.40 32.91
C PRO A 205 -22.82 0.23 32.89
N SER A 206 -22.34 0.70 31.73
CA SER A 206 -20.95 1.12 31.53
C SER A 206 -20.76 2.63 31.46
N TYR A 207 -21.78 3.37 31.00
CA TYR A 207 -21.69 4.80 30.72
C TYR A 207 -22.85 5.59 31.34
N SER A 208 -22.64 6.89 31.44
CA SER A 208 -23.67 7.85 31.80
C SER A 208 -23.46 9.16 31.04
N VAL A 209 -24.52 9.96 30.91
CA VAL A 209 -24.45 11.30 30.33
C VAL A 209 -24.78 12.32 31.41
N SER A 210 -23.96 13.36 31.51
CA SER A 210 -24.19 14.50 32.38
C SER A 210 -23.81 15.78 31.63
N ASP A 211 -24.68 16.80 31.68
CA ASP A 211 -24.54 18.02 30.87
C ASP A 211 -24.20 17.68 29.40
N GLY A 212 -24.91 16.72 28.79
CA GLY A 212 -24.69 16.30 27.40
C GLY A 212 -23.32 15.68 27.07
N ALA A 213 -22.38 15.59 28.02
CA ALA A 213 -21.08 14.93 27.86
C ALA A 213 -21.13 13.48 28.33
N LEU A 214 -20.31 12.63 27.72
CA LEU A 214 -20.26 11.20 27.97
C LEU A 214 -19.21 10.87 29.05
N PHE A 215 -19.62 10.08 30.04
CA PHE A 215 -18.79 9.58 31.14
C PHE A 215 -18.90 8.07 31.25
N ASN A 216 -17.96 7.45 31.96
CA ASN A 216 -18.20 6.13 32.52
C ASN A 216 -19.33 6.16 33.57
N LYS A 217 -19.84 4.99 33.96
CA LYS A 217 -21.06 4.87 34.77
C LYS A 217 -20.97 5.58 36.13
N ASP A 218 -19.82 5.48 36.79
CA ASP A 218 -19.55 6.09 38.09
C ASP A 218 -19.14 7.57 38.00
N GLN A 219 -19.01 8.12 36.78
CA GLN A 219 -18.57 9.49 36.48
C GLN A 219 -17.19 9.83 37.04
N THR A 220 -16.30 8.84 37.13
CA THR A 220 -14.89 9.06 37.50
C THR A 220 -13.99 9.40 36.30
N ARG A 221 -14.48 9.18 35.07
CA ARG A 221 -13.75 9.44 33.81
C ARG A 221 -14.67 10.11 32.78
N LEU A 222 -14.26 11.27 32.27
CA LEU A 222 -14.89 11.90 31.11
C LEU A 222 -14.40 11.21 29.84
N VAL A 223 -15.33 10.60 29.09
CA VAL A 223 -15.03 9.83 27.88
C VAL A 223 -15.03 10.74 26.65
N ARG A 224 -16.06 11.56 26.46
CA ARG A 224 -16.13 12.50 25.33
C ARG A 224 -16.93 13.74 25.66
N PHE A 225 -16.37 14.89 25.33
CA PHE A 225 -17.05 16.17 25.33
C PHE A 225 -17.49 16.52 23.89
N PRO A 226 -18.75 16.94 23.66
CA PRO A 226 -19.18 17.37 22.33
C PRO A 226 -18.47 18.66 21.91
N ALA A 227 -17.72 18.62 20.80
CA ALA A 227 -16.71 19.62 20.43
C ALA A 227 -17.26 21.06 20.35
N ASN A 228 -18.50 21.24 19.93
CA ASN A 228 -19.16 22.54 19.76
C ASN A 228 -20.09 22.95 20.91
N LYS A 229 -20.05 22.25 22.05
CA LYS A 229 -21.02 22.45 23.15
C LYS A 229 -20.83 23.78 23.89
N SER A 230 -19.63 24.08 24.35
CA SER A 230 -19.35 25.25 25.19
C SER A 230 -17.90 25.71 25.06
N LYS A 231 -17.69 27.01 25.28
CA LYS A 231 -16.36 27.62 25.36
C LYS A 231 -15.70 27.44 26.73
N THR A 232 -16.45 27.06 27.75
CA THR A 232 -15.93 26.82 29.09
C THR A 232 -16.50 25.54 29.66
N TYR A 233 -15.73 24.88 30.53
CA TYR A 233 -16.18 23.66 31.20
C TYR A 233 -15.54 23.50 32.57
N THR A 234 -16.35 23.11 33.56
CA THR A 234 -15.88 22.76 34.91
C THR A 234 -15.99 21.26 35.09
N ILE A 235 -14.85 20.61 35.32
CA ILE A 235 -14.77 19.16 35.54
C ILE A 235 -15.47 18.82 36.87
N PRO A 236 -16.48 17.95 36.89
CA PRO A 236 -17.18 17.57 38.12
C PRO A 236 -16.25 16.97 39.19
N GLU A 237 -16.60 17.16 40.47
CA GLU A 237 -15.77 16.73 41.62
C GLU A 237 -15.41 15.24 41.66
N LYS A 238 -16.25 14.37 41.11
CA LYS A 238 -16.01 12.91 41.04
C LYS A 238 -15.02 12.52 39.94
N VAL A 239 -14.83 13.36 38.93
CA VAL A 239 -14.00 13.04 37.78
C VAL A 239 -12.53 13.14 38.17
N THR A 240 -11.82 12.04 37.98
CA THR A 240 -10.39 11.90 38.28
C THR A 240 -9.54 11.88 37.00
N SER A 241 -10.13 11.57 35.85
CA SER A 241 -9.41 11.51 34.58
C SER A 241 -10.26 11.91 33.37
N ILE A 242 -9.59 12.32 32.29
CA ILE A 242 -10.21 12.48 30.97
C ILE A 242 -9.57 11.52 29.96
N ALA A 243 -10.40 10.94 29.10
CA ALA A 243 -10.02 9.97 28.07
C ALA A 243 -9.23 10.60 26.91
N ALA A 244 -8.63 9.76 26.07
CA ALA A 244 -7.97 10.22 24.85
C ALA A 244 -8.98 10.92 23.93
N CYS A 245 -8.52 11.96 23.23
CA CYS A 245 -9.34 12.79 22.33
C CYS A 245 -10.63 13.39 22.95
N SER A 246 -10.78 13.39 24.28
CA SER A 246 -12.04 13.77 24.94
C SER A 246 -12.54 15.18 24.59
N PHE A 247 -11.64 16.15 24.45
CA PHE A 247 -11.87 17.54 24.01
C PHE A 247 -11.26 17.84 22.64
N ALA A 248 -10.90 16.82 21.85
CA ALA A 248 -10.32 16.99 20.51
C ALA A 248 -11.20 17.89 19.64
N HIS A 249 -10.57 18.84 18.95
CA HIS A 249 -11.17 19.83 18.05
C HIS A 249 -12.28 20.69 18.70
N SER A 250 -12.30 20.78 20.02
CA SER A 250 -13.36 21.52 20.71
C SER A 250 -13.14 23.03 20.69
N ILE A 251 -14.25 23.76 20.74
CA ILE A 251 -14.25 25.23 20.84
C ILE A 251 -13.93 25.74 22.26
N ILE A 252 -13.51 24.85 23.18
CA ILE A 252 -13.23 25.19 24.55
C ILE A 252 -12.08 26.19 24.62
N GLU A 253 -12.27 27.30 25.33
CA GLU A 253 -11.29 28.36 25.54
C GLU A 253 -10.67 28.28 26.96
N SER A 254 -11.40 27.73 27.93
CA SER A 254 -10.89 27.49 29.30
C SER A 254 -11.54 26.28 29.97
N ILE A 255 -10.79 25.64 30.87
CA ILE A 255 -11.24 24.49 31.65
C ILE A 255 -10.85 24.67 33.13
N GLN A 256 -11.74 24.27 34.03
CA GLN A 256 -11.49 24.23 35.47
C GLN A 256 -11.46 22.78 35.95
N PHE A 257 -10.38 22.39 36.62
CA PHE A 257 -10.23 21.06 37.21
C PHE A 257 -10.67 21.04 38.67
N SER A 258 -11.21 19.90 39.11
CA SER A 258 -11.52 19.65 40.52
C SER A 258 -10.26 19.28 41.31
N ASN A 259 -10.34 19.34 42.64
CA ASN A 259 -9.24 18.95 43.53
C ASN A 259 -8.94 17.43 43.50
N ASN A 260 -9.85 16.63 42.94
CA ASN A 260 -9.69 15.18 42.81
C ASN A 260 -9.13 14.75 41.45
N PHE A 261 -8.84 15.69 40.55
CA PHE A 261 -8.35 15.40 39.21
C PHE A 261 -6.91 14.85 39.23
N ARG A 262 -6.60 13.87 38.37
CA ARG A 262 -5.33 13.10 38.39
C ARG A 262 -4.66 12.93 37.03
N SER A 263 -5.40 12.79 35.93
CA SER A 263 -4.76 12.47 34.63
C SER A 263 -5.48 12.96 33.38
N ILE A 264 -4.68 13.26 32.36
CA ILE A 264 -5.12 13.69 31.01
C ILE A 264 -4.68 12.66 29.96
N GLY A 265 -5.65 12.17 29.17
CA GLY A 265 -5.43 11.20 28.10
C GLY A 265 -4.68 11.74 26.87
N GLU A 266 -4.33 10.82 25.98
CA GLU A 266 -3.59 11.11 24.74
C GLU A 266 -4.42 12.01 23.83
N TRP A 267 -3.83 13.03 23.21
CA TRP A 267 -4.54 13.95 22.30
C TRP A 267 -5.79 14.61 22.91
N ALA A 268 -5.95 14.63 24.24
CA ALA A 268 -7.21 14.99 24.88
C ALA A 268 -7.76 16.35 24.43
N PHE A 269 -6.91 17.36 24.23
CA PHE A 269 -7.26 18.69 23.78
C PHE A 269 -6.73 19.00 22.37
N VAL A 270 -6.38 17.98 21.57
CA VAL A 270 -5.77 18.19 20.25
C VAL A 270 -6.57 19.18 19.40
N SER A 271 -5.89 20.18 18.83
CA SER A 271 -6.48 21.23 18.00
C SER A 271 -7.70 21.94 18.64
N SER A 272 -7.73 22.07 19.97
CA SER A 272 -8.77 22.86 20.66
C SER A 272 -8.44 24.35 20.71
N ASN A 273 -9.46 25.18 21.00
CA ASN A 273 -9.32 26.64 21.11
C ASN A 273 -8.82 27.10 22.49
N LEU A 274 -8.20 26.22 23.28
CA LEU A 274 -7.82 26.49 24.66
C LEU A 274 -6.84 27.68 24.69
N LYS A 275 -7.14 28.70 25.51
CA LYS A 275 -6.32 29.92 25.63
C LYS A 275 -5.38 29.88 26.83
N SER A 276 -5.84 29.28 27.91
CA SER A 276 -5.10 29.13 29.16
C SER A 276 -5.43 27.82 29.85
N ILE A 277 -4.46 27.24 30.54
CA ILE A 277 -4.67 26.07 31.39
C ILE A 277 -3.84 26.13 32.67
N GLU A 278 -4.50 25.81 33.79
CA GLU A 278 -3.86 25.59 35.07
C GLU A 278 -3.99 24.11 35.44
N ILE A 279 -2.89 23.38 35.35
CA ILE A 279 -2.84 21.95 35.72
C ILE A 279 -2.65 21.89 37.23
N PRO A 280 -3.58 21.30 38.01
CA PRO A 280 -3.48 21.30 39.46
C PRO A 280 -2.35 20.38 39.95
N ASP A 281 -1.84 20.64 41.16
CA ASP A 281 -0.76 19.88 41.82
C ASP A 281 -1.07 18.39 41.97
N THR A 282 -2.35 18.01 41.90
CA THR A 282 -2.80 16.62 42.00
C THR A 282 -2.66 15.81 40.73
N VAL A 283 -2.38 16.45 39.58
CA VAL A 283 -2.16 15.75 38.31
C VAL A 283 -0.77 15.14 38.29
N THR A 284 -0.71 13.82 38.10
CA THR A 284 0.53 13.06 38.04
C THR A 284 0.86 12.57 36.64
N ASN A 285 -0.12 12.57 35.72
CA ASN A 285 0.05 12.02 34.37
C ASN A 285 -0.66 12.84 33.29
N ILE A 286 0.06 13.17 32.21
CA ILE A 286 -0.46 13.76 30.97
C ILE A 286 0.16 12.99 29.81
N ASN A 287 -0.65 12.33 28.99
CA ASN A 287 -0.16 11.48 27.91
C ASN A 287 0.29 12.28 26.67
N ASP A 288 0.85 11.57 25.69
CA ASP A 288 1.39 12.15 24.46
C ASP A 288 0.36 13.02 23.72
N GLY A 289 0.83 14.15 23.17
CA GLY A 289 0.03 15.03 22.32
C GLY A 289 -1.18 15.69 23.00
N ALA A 290 -1.31 15.62 24.33
CA ALA A 290 -2.52 16.07 25.04
C ALA A 290 -2.99 17.49 24.67
N PHE A 291 -2.07 18.42 24.37
CA PHE A 291 -2.36 19.79 23.93
C PHE A 291 -1.74 20.12 22.57
N PHE A 292 -1.51 19.10 21.74
CA PHE A 292 -0.99 19.28 20.39
C PHE A 292 -1.88 20.23 19.58
N ASP A 293 -1.28 21.19 18.89
CA ASP A 293 -1.97 22.16 18.03
C ASP A 293 -3.07 22.97 18.76
N CYS A 294 -2.97 23.12 20.07
CA CYS A 294 -3.72 24.15 20.81
C CYS A 294 -3.12 25.54 20.49
N SER A 295 -3.29 25.98 19.25
CA SER A 295 -2.63 27.16 18.68
C SER A 295 -3.05 28.49 19.31
N SER A 296 -4.08 28.48 20.16
CA SER A 296 -4.50 29.64 20.98
C SER A 296 -3.90 29.62 22.40
N LEU A 297 -3.27 28.53 22.83
CA LEU A 297 -2.81 28.34 24.21
C LEU A 297 -1.56 29.17 24.48
N SER A 298 -1.73 30.29 25.19
CA SER A 298 -0.63 31.23 25.49
C SER A 298 -0.24 31.29 26.96
N SER A 299 -1.06 30.71 27.85
CA SER A 299 -0.79 30.68 29.30
C SER A 299 -0.89 29.25 29.84
N LEU A 300 0.17 28.78 30.46
CA LEU A 300 0.29 27.42 31.00
C LEU A 300 0.88 27.48 32.41
N VAL A 301 0.18 26.88 33.36
CA VAL A 301 0.69 26.58 34.71
C VAL A 301 0.73 25.06 34.88
N ILE A 302 1.91 24.54 35.23
CA ILE A 302 2.13 23.11 35.46
C ILE A 302 2.17 22.85 36.97
N GLY A 303 1.29 21.95 37.44
CA GLY A 303 1.24 21.52 38.83
C GLY A 303 2.47 20.70 39.26
N LYS A 304 2.78 20.74 40.56
CA LYS A 304 3.98 20.13 41.17
C LYS A 304 3.96 18.59 41.20
N GLY A 305 2.80 17.97 41.00
CA GLY A 305 2.65 16.51 41.00
C GLY A 305 3.25 15.81 39.77
N MET A 306 3.49 16.54 38.68
CA MET A 306 3.96 15.96 37.43
C MET A 306 5.45 15.57 37.49
N LYS A 307 5.79 14.46 36.80
CA LYS A 307 7.18 14.01 36.59
C LYS A 307 7.64 14.08 35.14
N VAL A 308 6.71 13.99 34.19
CA VAL A 308 7.01 13.90 32.77
C VAL A 308 6.16 14.91 32.00
N ILE A 309 6.79 15.65 31.10
CA ILE A 309 6.11 16.33 29.99
C ILE A 309 6.27 15.41 28.78
N SER A 310 5.20 14.77 28.35
CA SER A 310 5.23 13.66 27.39
C SER A 310 5.51 14.13 25.95
N ASN A 311 5.65 13.19 25.00
CA ASN A 311 6.00 13.54 23.62
C ASN A 311 4.89 14.41 23.00
N TYR A 312 5.27 15.38 22.19
CA TYR A 312 4.33 16.27 21.48
C TYR A 312 3.35 17.07 22.39
N CYS A 313 3.49 17.01 23.72
CA CYS A 313 2.44 17.40 24.68
C CYS A 313 1.90 18.82 24.45
N PHE A 314 2.79 19.79 24.20
CA PHE A 314 2.46 21.19 23.93
C PHE A 314 2.96 21.63 22.54
N ARG A 315 3.15 20.70 21.61
CA ARG A 315 3.61 20.99 20.25
C ARG A 315 2.62 21.91 19.53
N GLN A 316 3.14 22.90 18.81
CA GLN A 316 2.36 23.90 18.07
C GLN A 316 1.41 24.74 18.93
N THR A 317 1.74 24.95 20.21
CA THR A 317 1.03 25.90 21.08
C THR A 317 1.57 27.33 20.92
N ASN A 318 0.93 28.31 21.57
CA ASN A 318 1.27 29.73 21.48
C ASN A 318 1.97 30.28 22.73
N ILE A 319 2.56 29.40 23.54
CA ILE A 319 3.27 29.76 24.78
C ILE A 319 4.51 30.59 24.42
N SER A 320 4.71 31.71 25.12
CA SER A 320 5.83 32.62 24.86
C SER A 320 7.06 32.39 25.76
N SER A 321 6.84 31.94 26.99
CA SER A 321 7.89 31.58 27.94
C SER A 321 7.34 30.59 28.96
N ILE A 322 8.22 29.78 29.55
CA ILE A 322 7.82 28.83 30.58
C ILE A 322 8.96 28.54 31.57
N THR A 323 8.61 28.51 32.86
CA THR A 323 9.45 27.96 33.91
C THR A 323 8.96 26.56 34.23
N ILE A 324 9.78 25.56 33.92
CA ILE A 324 9.45 24.16 34.18
C ILE A 324 9.62 23.90 35.69
N PRO A 325 8.58 23.39 36.40
CA PRO A 325 8.61 23.29 37.85
C PRO A 325 9.59 22.24 38.38
N SER A 326 10.08 22.46 39.61
CA SER A 326 10.89 21.48 40.33
C SER A 326 10.06 20.21 40.59
N GLY A 327 10.53 19.07 40.09
CA GLY A 327 9.79 17.81 40.13
C GLY A 327 9.73 17.09 38.78
N ILE A 328 9.77 17.83 37.67
CA ILE A 328 9.87 17.27 36.32
C ILE A 328 11.25 16.64 36.15
N THR A 329 11.26 15.38 35.71
CA THR A 329 12.47 14.59 35.43
C THR A 329 12.65 14.29 33.95
N THR A 330 11.59 14.39 33.14
CA THR A 330 11.64 14.10 31.70
C THR A 330 10.81 15.10 30.90
N ILE A 331 11.38 15.58 29.79
CA ILE A 331 10.65 16.27 28.72
C ILE A 331 10.81 15.43 27.46
N GLY A 332 9.69 15.03 26.85
CA GLY A 332 9.62 14.13 25.70
C GLY A 332 10.05 14.78 24.39
N VAL A 333 10.17 13.94 23.35
CA VAL A 333 10.53 14.37 22.00
C VAL A 333 9.45 15.30 21.47
N TYR A 334 9.86 16.42 20.86
CA TYR A 334 8.98 17.45 20.31
C TYR A 334 7.95 18.06 21.28
N ALA A 335 8.16 17.96 22.60
CA ALA A 335 7.16 18.39 23.59
C ALA A 335 6.66 19.84 23.39
N PHE A 336 7.51 20.75 22.93
CA PHE A 336 7.19 22.15 22.61
C PHE A 336 7.63 22.51 21.17
N ASP A 337 7.83 21.53 20.29
CA ASP A 337 8.18 21.79 18.89
C ASP A 337 7.12 22.69 18.22
N GLY A 338 7.52 23.54 17.28
CA GLY A 338 6.59 24.42 16.57
C GLY A 338 5.91 25.50 17.41
N CYS A 339 6.24 25.67 18.69
CA CYS A 339 5.78 26.79 19.52
C CYS A 339 6.43 28.11 19.06
N LYS A 340 5.90 28.71 17.98
CA LYS A 340 6.55 29.81 17.24
C LYS A 340 6.89 31.04 18.08
N ASN A 341 6.19 31.25 19.21
CA ASN A 341 6.39 32.39 20.09
C ASN A 341 7.23 32.07 21.33
N LEU A 342 7.66 30.82 21.53
CA LEU A 342 8.44 30.40 22.69
C LEU A 342 9.87 30.96 22.59
N LYS A 343 10.18 31.93 23.45
CA LYS A 343 11.47 32.64 23.46
C LYS A 343 12.38 32.21 24.59
N GLU A 344 11.82 31.87 25.75
CA GLU A 344 12.60 31.56 26.94
C GLU A 344 12.02 30.37 27.70
N VAL A 345 12.91 29.45 28.08
CA VAL A 345 12.57 28.29 28.90
C VAL A 345 13.57 28.19 30.06
N VAL A 346 13.05 28.09 31.28
CA VAL A 346 13.86 27.81 32.47
C VAL A 346 13.69 26.34 32.84
N LEU A 347 14.79 25.58 32.86
CA LEU A 347 14.82 24.15 33.13
C LEU A 347 15.24 23.86 34.59
N PRO A 348 14.61 22.91 35.29
CA PRO A 348 14.87 22.62 36.70
C PRO A 348 16.08 21.70 36.85
N SER A 349 16.72 21.71 38.02
CA SER A 349 17.83 20.80 38.36
C SER A 349 17.41 19.33 38.47
N THR A 350 16.10 19.06 38.62
CA THR A 350 15.54 17.69 38.68
C THR A 350 15.47 16.98 37.33
N LEU A 351 15.65 17.70 36.21
CA LEU A 351 15.53 17.17 34.87
C LEU A 351 16.67 16.18 34.56
N LYS A 352 16.31 14.95 34.18
CA LYS A 352 17.25 13.85 33.86
C LYS A 352 17.24 13.45 32.38
N ASN A 353 16.11 13.63 31.71
CA ASN A 353 15.95 13.27 30.30
C ASN A 353 15.34 14.43 29.51
N LEU A 354 15.93 14.71 28.35
CA LEU A 354 15.48 15.74 27.44
C LEU A 354 15.37 15.13 26.04
N GLY A 355 14.18 15.18 25.47
CA GLY A 355 13.86 14.62 24.16
C GLY A 355 14.50 15.40 23.02
N GLY A 356 14.74 14.70 21.91
CA GLY A 356 15.27 15.31 20.69
C GLY A 356 14.35 16.43 20.20
N SER A 357 14.94 17.57 19.86
CA SER A 357 14.24 18.74 19.30
C SER A 357 12.94 19.10 20.03
N CYS A 358 12.95 19.02 21.36
CA CYS A 358 11.76 19.28 22.17
C CYS A 358 11.38 20.77 22.28
N PHE A 359 12.28 21.68 21.89
CA PHE A 359 12.04 23.12 21.83
C PHE A 359 12.33 23.68 20.43
N PRO A 360 11.70 24.79 20.03
CA PRO A 360 12.04 25.48 18.79
C PRO A 360 13.51 25.95 18.79
N ILE A 361 14.15 25.92 17.62
CA ILE A 361 15.57 26.28 17.45
C ILE A 361 15.91 27.73 17.86
N THR A 362 14.93 28.61 18.06
CA THR A 362 15.15 30.00 18.48
C THR A 362 15.03 30.21 19.99
N THR A 363 14.84 29.14 20.75
CA THR A 363 14.54 29.21 22.19
C THR A 363 15.81 29.45 22.99
N LYS A 364 15.79 30.45 23.87
CA LYS A 364 16.82 30.62 24.89
C LYS A 364 16.55 29.68 26.07
N LEU A 365 17.51 28.81 26.38
CA LEU A 365 17.44 27.94 27.55
C LEU A 365 18.24 28.55 28.71
N THR A 366 17.62 28.56 29.89
CA THR A 366 18.28 28.86 31.17
C THR A 366 18.25 27.60 32.03
N PHE A 367 19.42 27.12 32.43
CA PHE A 367 19.55 25.93 33.27
C PHE A 367 19.66 26.33 34.74
N SER A 368 18.94 25.63 35.61
CA SER A 368 19.13 25.77 37.07
C SER A 368 20.54 25.31 37.47
N GLU A 369 20.99 25.77 38.65
CA GLU A 369 22.22 25.25 39.26
C GLU A 369 22.20 23.72 39.34
N GLU A 370 23.37 23.10 39.16
CA GLU A 370 23.55 21.64 39.17
C GLU A 370 22.85 20.85 38.05
N SER A 371 22.29 21.52 37.03
CA SER A 371 21.69 20.88 35.86
C SER A 371 22.54 19.73 35.27
N ASP A 372 21.87 18.65 34.86
CA ASP A 372 22.44 17.52 34.11
C ASP A 372 22.55 17.79 32.61
N PHE A 373 22.25 19.02 32.18
CA PHE A 373 22.35 19.49 30.81
C PHE A 373 23.14 20.79 30.74
N MET A 374 23.82 20.98 29.61
CA MET A 374 24.59 22.17 29.30
C MET A 374 24.42 22.55 27.83
N ILE A 375 24.69 23.82 27.51
CA ILE A 375 24.75 24.34 26.14
C ILE A 375 26.16 24.86 25.89
N ASP A 376 26.72 24.59 24.70
CA ASP A 376 28.00 25.15 24.29
C ASP A 376 27.83 26.50 23.54
N ASP A 377 28.95 27.07 23.10
CA ASP A 377 29.01 28.30 22.31
C ASP A 377 28.48 28.14 20.87
N GLN A 378 28.39 26.91 20.38
CA GLN A 378 27.73 26.56 19.12
C GLN A 378 26.21 26.41 19.27
N MET A 379 25.65 26.67 20.46
CA MET A 379 24.24 26.48 20.81
C MET A 379 23.77 25.01 20.72
N ILE A 380 24.70 24.06 20.86
CA ILE A 380 24.39 22.64 20.95
C ILE A 380 24.13 22.29 22.42
N VAL A 381 23.00 21.63 22.68
CA VAL A 381 22.62 21.15 24.00
C VAL A 381 23.10 19.71 24.18
N TYR A 382 23.83 19.46 25.26
CA TYR A 382 24.33 18.14 25.64
C TYR A 382 23.80 17.73 27.01
N ASN A 383 23.88 16.43 27.32
CA ASN A 383 23.96 16.03 28.72
C ASN A 383 25.31 16.49 29.34
N LYS A 384 25.38 16.57 30.67
CA LYS A 384 26.54 17.08 31.41
C LYS A 384 27.83 16.34 31.11
N ALA A 385 27.74 15.04 30.84
CA ALA A 385 28.88 14.20 30.47
C ALA A 385 29.32 14.36 29.00
N LYS A 386 28.61 15.16 28.18
CA LYS A 386 28.80 15.30 26.73
C LYS A 386 28.84 13.96 25.97
N THR A 387 28.07 12.98 26.43
CA THR A 387 27.91 11.69 25.74
C THR A 387 26.71 11.65 24.80
N LYS A 388 25.82 12.65 24.87
CA LYS A 388 24.63 12.74 24.02
C LYS A 388 24.43 14.19 23.55
N VAL A 389 24.30 14.37 22.25
CA VAL A 389 23.78 15.62 21.66
C VAL A 389 22.27 15.54 21.68
N VAL A 390 21.63 16.45 22.40
CA VAL A 390 20.18 16.44 22.61
C VAL A 390 19.44 17.20 21.52
N MET A 391 19.87 18.43 21.21
CA MET A 391 19.28 19.32 20.20
C MET A 391 20.27 20.44 19.84
N CYS A 392 20.05 21.10 18.71
CA CYS A 392 20.79 22.30 18.29
C CYS A 392 19.85 23.52 18.23
N LEU A 393 20.19 24.61 18.92
CA LEU A 393 19.36 25.82 19.06
C LEU A 393 19.89 27.00 18.23
N ASN A 394 20.50 26.69 17.10
CA ASN A 394 20.81 27.66 16.06
C ASN A 394 20.93 26.94 14.71
N GLN A 395 21.23 27.71 13.68
CA GLN A 395 21.80 27.16 12.46
C GLN A 395 23.16 27.82 12.23
N SER A 396 24.17 26.98 11.99
CA SER A 396 25.53 27.33 11.58
C SER A 396 25.89 26.56 10.32
N ASP A 397 26.87 27.07 9.57
CA ASP A 397 27.39 26.39 8.39
C ASP A 397 28.32 25.22 8.75
N SER A 398 28.91 25.23 9.95
CA SER A 398 29.76 24.18 10.49
C SER A 398 29.50 23.95 11.98
N TYR A 399 29.63 22.68 12.40
CA TYR A 399 29.64 22.28 13.81
C TYR A 399 30.78 21.31 14.11
N ILE A 400 31.33 21.40 15.32
CA ILE A 400 32.32 20.48 15.88
C ILE A 400 31.65 19.68 17.02
N ILE A 401 31.70 18.36 16.93
CA ILE A 401 31.10 17.43 17.88
C ILE A 401 32.20 16.77 18.72
N PRO A 402 32.15 16.89 20.06
CA PRO A 402 33.17 16.34 20.95
C PRO A 402 33.35 14.82 20.85
N SER A 403 34.57 14.34 21.08
CA SER A 403 34.90 12.91 20.94
C SER A 403 34.14 12.01 21.92
N THR A 404 33.71 12.56 23.06
CA THR A 404 32.91 11.85 24.09
C THR A 404 31.49 11.53 23.64
N VAL A 405 30.99 12.16 22.57
CA VAL A 405 29.61 11.96 22.09
C VAL A 405 29.45 10.54 21.55
N GLN A 406 28.46 9.83 22.09
CA GLN A 406 28.06 8.48 21.70
C GLN A 406 26.76 8.49 20.91
N ILE A 407 25.87 9.46 21.16
CA ILE A 407 24.52 9.51 20.59
C ILE A 407 24.24 10.89 19.98
N LEU A 408 23.80 10.90 18.72
CA LEU A 408 23.07 12.02 18.12
C LEU A 408 21.56 11.73 18.19
N ASN A 409 20.82 12.56 18.93
CA ASN A 409 19.40 12.33 19.20
C ASN A 409 18.50 12.68 18.01
N ASN A 410 17.21 12.35 18.13
CA ASN A 410 16.21 12.56 17.08
C ASN A 410 16.19 14.02 16.61
N ASP A 411 16.19 14.22 15.29
CA ASP A 411 16.04 15.51 14.62
C ASP A 411 17.02 16.62 15.03
N VAL A 412 18.16 16.28 15.65
CA VAL A 412 19.11 17.25 16.24
C VAL A 412 19.54 18.39 15.30
N PHE A 413 19.75 18.11 14.01
CA PHE A 413 20.11 19.06 12.96
C PHE A 413 19.04 19.13 11.85
N LYS A 414 17.86 18.55 12.05
CA LYS A 414 16.84 18.45 11.00
C LYS A 414 16.52 19.78 10.35
N SER A 415 16.42 19.75 9.03
CA SER A 415 16.08 20.88 8.18
C SER A 415 17.03 22.08 8.36
N ASN A 416 18.26 21.84 8.80
CA ASN A 416 19.30 22.86 8.78
C ASN A 416 19.73 23.10 7.32
N LYS A 417 19.27 24.21 6.75
CA LYS A 417 19.47 24.54 5.32
C LYS A 417 20.80 25.22 5.04
N ILE A 418 21.64 25.45 6.05
CA ILE A 418 22.93 26.12 5.89
C ILE A 418 24.12 25.26 6.28
N VAL A 419 23.94 24.27 7.15
CA VAL A 419 25.02 23.36 7.56
C VAL A 419 25.59 22.65 6.34
N ASN A 420 26.89 22.84 6.12
CA ASN A 420 27.65 22.19 5.08
C ASN A 420 28.70 21.22 5.64
N LYS A 421 29.09 21.40 6.91
CA LYS A 421 30.14 20.62 7.57
C LYS A 421 29.74 20.17 8.98
N ILE A 422 29.96 18.90 9.26
CA ILE A 422 29.93 18.32 10.61
C ILE A 422 31.28 17.65 10.85
N GLU A 423 32.01 18.14 11.83
CA GLU A 423 33.31 17.63 12.21
C GLU A 423 33.21 16.91 13.56
N PHE A 424 33.64 15.65 13.62
CA PHE A 424 33.80 14.93 14.88
C PHE A 424 35.26 15.08 15.32
N GLU A 425 35.48 15.37 16.61
CA GLU A 425 36.83 15.36 17.17
C GLU A 425 37.50 13.98 17.02
N PRO A 426 38.85 13.92 16.97
CA PRO A 426 39.58 12.67 16.89
C PRO A 426 39.15 11.67 17.97
N GLU A 427 39.18 10.37 17.64
CA GLU A 427 38.79 9.29 18.55
C GLU A 427 37.31 9.36 19.00
N SER A 428 36.44 9.86 18.12
CA SER A 428 34.99 9.91 18.38
C SER A 428 34.41 8.57 18.83
N GLN A 429 33.60 8.62 19.89
CA GLN A 429 32.90 7.47 20.48
C GLN A 429 31.49 7.28 19.91
N LEU A 430 31.15 7.91 18.77
CA LEU A 430 29.79 7.89 18.24
C LEU A 430 29.36 6.47 17.85
N THR A 431 28.28 5.97 18.43
CA THR A 431 27.73 4.64 18.16
C THR A 431 26.36 4.68 17.51
N ASP A 432 25.57 5.73 17.76
CA ASP A 432 24.16 5.80 17.35
C ASP A 432 23.80 7.18 16.77
N ILE A 433 23.16 7.16 15.60
CA ILE A 433 22.52 8.32 14.97
C ILE A 433 21.02 8.03 14.93
N TYR A 434 20.21 8.77 15.68
CA TYR A 434 18.77 8.54 15.77
C TYR A 434 17.98 9.19 14.64
N ASP A 435 16.66 8.97 14.67
CA ASP A 435 15.76 9.29 13.57
C ASP A 435 15.83 10.77 13.19
N GLY A 436 15.89 11.01 11.88
CA GLY A 436 15.89 12.34 11.29
C GLY A 436 17.02 13.29 11.71
N ALA A 437 18.08 12.80 12.40
CA ALA A 437 19.17 13.62 12.95
C ALA A 437 19.70 14.71 11.99
N PHE A 438 19.84 14.39 10.69
CA PHE A 438 20.27 15.30 9.62
C PHE A 438 19.25 15.40 8.47
N SER A 439 17.99 14.98 8.69
CA SER A 439 16.96 14.98 7.64
C SER A 439 16.78 16.38 7.05
N GLY A 440 16.87 16.51 5.73
CA GLY A 440 16.70 17.77 5.01
C GLY A 440 17.85 18.75 5.18
N CYS A 441 19.03 18.31 5.59
CA CYS A 441 20.28 19.09 5.58
C CYS A 441 20.86 19.16 4.16
N ASP A 442 20.19 19.86 3.25
CA ASP A 442 20.46 19.81 1.81
C ASP A 442 21.88 20.24 1.42
N LYS A 443 22.54 21.08 2.23
CA LYS A 443 23.90 21.58 1.98
C LYS A 443 25.01 20.74 2.62
N LEU A 444 24.67 19.76 3.44
CA LEU A 444 25.64 18.92 4.15
C LEU A 444 26.46 18.10 3.15
N SER A 445 27.71 18.46 2.95
CA SER A 445 28.63 17.82 1.99
C SER A 445 29.89 17.25 2.66
N SER A 446 30.28 17.81 3.80
CA SER A 446 31.48 17.42 4.54
C SER A 446 31.09 16.81 5.89
N ILE A 447 30.98 15.48 5.93
CA ILE A 447 30.77 14.73 7.16
C ILE A 447 31.53 13.41 7.08
N ASN A 448 32.43 13.20 8.03
CA ASN A 448 33.16 11.94 8.17
C ASN A 448 32.55 11.16 9.31
N ILE A 449 31.56 10.32 9.01
CA ILE A 449 30.87 9.53 10.02
C ILE A 449 31.84 8.49 10.61
N PRO A 450 32.01 8.42 11.93
CA PRO A 450 32.87 7.43 12.57
C PRO A 450 32.45 5.99 12.25
N LEU A 451 33.43 5.10 12.01
CA LEU A 451 33.17 3.68 11.72
C LEU A 451 32.61 2.90 12.92
N THR A 452 32.62 3.50 14.11
CA THR A 452 32.01 2.96 15.33
C THR A 452 30.48 3.02 15.31
N VAL A 453 29.87 3.77 14.37
CA VAL A 453 28.41 3.88 14.27
C VAL A 453 27.81 2.54 13.86
N SER A 454 27.00 1.99 14.75
CA SER A 454 26.34 0.68 14.60
C SER A 454 24.92 0.78 14.07
N LYS A 455 24.26 1.93 14.26
CA LYS A 455 22.84 2.15 13.94
C LYS A 455 22.62 3.52 13.33
N PHE A 456 21.94 3.51 12.18
CA PHE A 456 21.43 4.69 11.51
C PHE A 456 19.92 4.70 11.57
N GLY A 457 19.34 5.70 12.22
CA GLY A 457 17.91 5.86 12.46
C GLY A 457 17.13 6.20 11.20
N LYS A 458 15.81 6.06 11.31
CA LYS A 458 14.85 6.31 10.23
C LYS A 458 14.97 7.75 9.75
N ASN A 459 14.99 7.96 8.43
CA ASN A 459 15.17 9.29 7.81
C ASN A 459 16.45 10.05 8.22
N SER A 460 17.42 9.45 8.92
CA SER A 460 18.50 10.19 9.60
C SER A 460 19.33 11.10 8.67
N PHE A 461 19.45 10.77 7.38
CA PHE A 461 20.08 11.58 6.33
C PHE A 461 19.15 11.82 5.13
N SER A 462 17.83 11.58 5.26
CA SER A 462 16.88 11.74 4.15
C SER A 462 16.92 13.17 3.61
N GLY A 463 17.11 13.34 2.31
CA GLY A 463 17.20 14.63 1.65
C GLY A 463 18.52 15.38 1.88
N CYS A 464 19.59 14.74 2.34
CA CYS A 464 20.93 15.33 2.37
C CYS A 464 21.52 15.45 0.94
N ASN A 465 20.96 16.36 0.15
CA ASN A 465 21.17 16.46 -1.30
C ASN A 465 22.61 16.76 -1.73
N SER A 466 23.48 17.24 -0.84
CA SER A 466 24.90 17.52 -1.13
C SER A 466 25.87 16.45 -0.62
N LEU A 467 25.37 15.45 0.10
CA LEU A 467 26.19 14.37 0.67
C LEU A 467 26.71 13.47 -0.46
N GLN A 468 28.01 13.20 -0.49
CA GLN A 468 28.64 12.53 -1.64
C GLN A 468 29.11 11.10 -1.35
N THR A 469 29.56 10.84 -0.13
CA THR A 469 30.18 9.55 0.23
C THR A 469 29.80 9.14 1.64
N ILE A 470 29.51 7.85 1.84
CA ILE A 470 29.31 7.27 3.17
C ILE A 470 30.11 5.97 3.29
N PHE A 471 30.74 5.81 4.46
CA PHE A 471 31.53 4.63 4.82
C PHE A 471 30.91 3.99 6.06
N PHE A 472 30.64 2.69 5.98
CA PHE A 472 30.07 1.92 7.08
C PHE A 472 31.14 1.01 7.69
N GLY A 473 31.23 1.02 9.03
CA GLY A 473 32.18 0.18 9.78
C GLY A 473 31.70 -1.24 10.03
N ASP A 474 32.52 -2.01 10.74
CA ASP A 474 32.35 -3.43 11.01
C ASP A 474 31.30 -3.76 12.10
N ASN A 475 30.91 -2.75 12.90
CA ASN A 475 29.85 -2.83 13.91
C ASN A 475 28.46 -2.47 13.36
N LEU A 476 28.32 -2.22 12.05
CA LEU A 476 27.03 -1.92 11.44
C LEU A 476 26.04 -3.05 11.72
N SER A 477 24.90 -2.70 12.31
CA SER A 477 23.78 -3.62 12.57
C SER A 477 22.52 -3.24 11.79
N MET A 478 22.32 -1.95 11.52
CA MET A 478 21.09 -1.46 10.90
C MET A 478 21.27 -0.16 10.13
N ILE A 479 20.79 -0.14 8.89
CA ILE A 479 20.44 1.07 8.15
C ILE A 479 18.91 1.10 8.08
N SER A 480 18.28 1.99 8.85
CA SER A 480 16.82 2.03 9.01
C SER A 480 16.11 2.64 7.80
N ASP A 481 14.78 2.60 7.84
CA ASP A 481 13.89 3.09 6.79
C ASP A 481 14.25 4.50 6.31
N ASN A 482 14.27 4.69 5.00
CA ASN A 482 14.45 5.99 4.35
C ASN A 482 15.75 6.73 4.77
N CYS A 483 16.72 6.04 5.38
CA CYS A 483 17.88 6.64 6.03
C CYS A 483 18.62 7.65 5.15
N PHE A 484 18.90 7.31 3.89
CA PHE A 484 19.54 8.16 2.89
C PHE A 484 18.61 8.42 1.70
N GLU A 485 17.29 8.36 1.89
CA GLU A 485 16.34 8.59 0.79
C GLU A 485 16.57 9.98 0.15
N ASN A 486 16.54 10.03 -1.17
CA ASN A 486 16.73 11.23 -1.97
C ASN A 486 18.05 11.97 -1.68
N CYS A 487 19.11 11.29 -1.25
CA CYS A 487 20.45 11.85 -1.23
C CYS A 487 21.01 11.94 -2.66
N ILE A 488 20.50 12.87 -3.47
CA ILE A 488 20.70 12.90 -4.92
C ILE A 488 22.16 13.04 -5.38
N SER A 489 23.06 13.56 -4.53
CA SER A 489 24.51 13.67 -4.83
C SER A 489 25.35 12.52 -4.27
N LEU A 490 24.76 11.55 -3.56
CA LEU A 490 25.48 10.42 -2.99
C LEU A 490 25.99 9.54 -4.12
N ARG A 491 27.32 9.45 -4.28
CA ARG A 491 27.99 8.71 -5.37
C ARG A 491 28.49 7.35 -4.95
N THR A 492 28.97 7.26 -3.70
CA THR A 492 29.68 6.08 -3.20
C THR A 492 29.17 5.69 -1.82
N ILE A 493 28.82 4.41 -1.69
CA ILE A 493 28.69 3.75 -0.39
C ILE A 493 29.63 2.55 -0.34
N SER A 494 30.29 2.38 0.81
CA SER A 494 31.19 1.25 1.02
C SER A 494 31.11 0.74 2.45
N PHE A 495 31.39 -0.54 2.60
CA PHE A 495 31.30 -1.28 3.85
C PHE A 495 32.68 -1.89 4.13
N VAL A 496 33.11 -1.83 5.38
CA VAL A 496 34.16 -2.72 5.89
C VAL A 496 33.55 -4.12 6.03
N ASP A 497 34.36 -5.18 6.02
CA ASP A 497 33.84 -6.52 6.27
C ASP A 497 33.15 -6.55 7.63
N ILE A 498 31.86 -6.90 7.64
CA ILE A 498 31.00 -6.72 8.80
C ILE A 498 31.03 -8.01 9.62
N ASN A 499 31.37 -7.89 10.91
CA ASN A 499 31.40 -9.02 11.84
C ASN A 499 30.02 -9.33 12.42
N VAL A 500 29.07 -8.40 12.26
CA VAL A 500 27.69 -8.47 12.71
C VAL A 500 26.76 -8.60 11.49
N SER A 501 25.59 -9.19 11.72
CA SER A 501 24.52 -9.21 10.73
C SER A 501 23.88 -7.83 10.58
N ALA A 502 23.90 -7.28 9.37
CA ALA A 502 23.32 -5.98 9.06
C ALA A 502 22.18 -6.08 8.05
N ASN A 503 21.13 -5.28 8.28
CA ASN A 503 19.99 -5.15 7.38
C ASN A 503 19.96 -3.76 6.73
N ILE A 504 19.66 -3.71 5.44
CA ILE A 504 19.37 -2.47 4.71
C ILE A 504 17.85 -2.39 4.54
N SER A 505 17.23 -1.51 5.32
CA SER A 505 15.76 -1.45 5.45
C SER A 505 15.09 -0.74 4.27
N GLN A 506 13.76 -0.68 4.30
CA GLN A 506 12.95 -0.16 3.21
C GLN A 506 13.33 1.29 2.82
N TYR A 507 13.37 1.57 1.53
CA TYR A 507 13.68 2.89 0.97
C TYR A 507 15.04 3.50 1.41
N ALA A 508 15.94 2.73 2.03
CA ALA A 508 17.16 3.26 2.66
C ALA A 508 18.03 4.14 1.73
N PHE A 509 18.13 3.82 0.45
CA PHE A 509 18.83 4.61 -0.59
C PHE A 509 17.90 4.92 -1.77
N ASN A 510 16.58 4.93 -1.57
CA ASN A 510 15.62 5.24 -2.63
C ASN A 510 15.88 6.64 -3.21
N GLY A 511 15.89 6.78 -4.53
CA GLY A 511 16.10 8.07 -5.20
C GLY A 511 17.52 8.64 -5.12
N CYS A 512 18.52 7.87 -4.66
CA CYS A 512 19.94 8.27 -4.71
C CYS A 512 20.45 8.25 -6.16
N SER A 513 20.00 9.20 -6.99
CA SER A 513 20.17 9.17 -8.44
C SER A 513 21.61 9.22 -8.93
N SER A 514 22.55 9.73 -8.13
CA SER A 514 24.00 9.76 -8.45
C SER A 514 24.77 8.54 -7.94
N LEU A 515 24.13 7.61 -7.23
CA LEU A 515 24.79 6.47 -6.60
C LEU A 515 25.24 5.49 -7.69
N SER A 516 26.56 5.40 -7.89
CA SER A 516 27.16 4.58 -8.95
C SER A 516 28.07 3.48 -8.42
N SER A 517 28.63 3.65 -7.22
CA SER A 517 29.51 2.67 -6.58
C SER A 517 28.89 2.15 -5.29
N VAL A 518 28.39 0.90 -5.35
CA VAL A 518 27.85 0.15 -4.21
C VAL A 518 28.67 -1.12 -4.05
N THR A 519 29.47 -1.19 -2.98
CA THR A 519 30.27 -2.39 -2.66
C THR A 519 29.68 -3.11 -1.46
N LEU A 520 28.67 -3.97 -1.67
CA LEU A 520 28.14 -4.82 -0.60
C LEU A 520 29.21 -5.83 -0.15
N LYS A 521 29.28 -6.07 1.17
CA LYS A 521 30.24 -6.97 1.80
C LYS A 521 29.56 -8.10 2.56
N LYS A 522 30.34 -9.11 2.94
CA LYS A 522 29.89 -10.18 3.83
C LYS A 522 29.36 -9.57 5.13
N GLY A 523 28.23 -10.09 5.60
CA GLY A 523 27.55 -9.65 6.82
C GLY A 523 26.23 -8.91 6.56
N ILE A 524 26.02 -8.38 5.34
CA ILE A 524 24.69 -7.93 4.91
C ILE A 524 23.77 -9.15 4.73
N LEU A 525 22.64 -9.19 5.44
CA LEU A 525 21.67 -10.29 5.41
C LEU A 525 20.50 -10.04 4.46
N SER A 526 19.96 -8.82 4.46
CA SER A 526 18.77 -8.48 3.68
C SER A 526 18.86 -7.11 3.01
N LEU A 527 18.24 -7.03 1.84
CA LEU A 527 17.94 -5.81 1.11
C LEU A 527 16.42 -5.67 1.04
N ASP A 528 15.84 -4.74 1.80
CA ASP A 528 14.39 -4.63 1.93
C ASP A 528 13.76 -3.71 0.86
N MET A 529 12.43 -3.62 0.88
CA MET A 529 11.61 -3.04 -0.18
C MET A 529 12.12 -1.66 -0.67
N PHE A 530 12.23 -1.48 -1.99
CA PHE A 530 12.66 -0.22 -2.63
C PHE A 530 14.05 0.32 -2.20
N CYS A 531 14.90 -0.43 -1.49
CA CYS A 531 16.08 0.17 -0.87
C CYS A 531 17.10 0.80 -1.84
N PHE A 532 17.18 0.37 -3.10
CA PHE A 532 17.98 1.01 -4.17
C PHE A 532 17.14 1.47 -5.37
N SER A 533 15.83 1.61 -5.18
CA SER A 533 14.92 2.06 -6.25
C SER A 533 15.29 3.47 -6.72
N GLY A 534 15.30 3.69 -8.03
CA GLY A 534 15.62 5.00 -8.62
C GLY A 534 17.09 5.42 -8.51
N CYS A 535 18.01 4.51 -8.13
CA CYS A 535 19.46 4.74 -8.21
C CYS A 535 19.92 4.69 -9.69
N THR A 536 19.58 5.74 -10.45
CA THR A 536 19.77 5.79 -11.91
C THR A 536 21.22 5.81 -12.38
N SER A 537 22.19 6.03 -11.49
CA SER A 537 23.63 5.94 -11.86
C SER A 537 24.25 4.58 -11.54
N LEU A 538 23.51 3.68 -10.89
CA LEU A 538 24.00 2.36 -10.49
C LEU A 538 24.07 1.44 -11.71
N ASN A 539 25.27 1.10 -12.15
CA ASN A 539 25.49 0.30 -13.37
C ASN A 539 25.85 -1.17 -13.09
N LYS A 540 26.36 -1.49 -11.90
CA LYS A 540 26.75 -2.84 -11.51
C LYS A 540 26.48 -3.02 -10.03
N ILE A 541 26.05 -4.23 -9.66
CA ILE A 541 25.98 -4.62 -8.26
C ILE A 541 26.40 -6.07 -8.06
N ASN A 542 27.15 -6.32 -6.98
CA ASN A 542 27.54 -7.65 -6.54
C ASN A 542 26.77 -8.00 -5.27
N ILE A 543 26.06 -9.13 -5.28
CA ILE A 543 25.30 -9.64 -4.14
C ILE A 543 26.15 -10.67 -3.37
N PRO A 544 26.54 -10.40 -2.11
CA PRO A 544 27.36 -11.30 -1.31
C PRO A 544 26.56 -12.55 -0.88
N SER A 545 27.24 -13.66 -0.58
CA SER A 545 26.60 -14.94 -0.22
C SER A 545 25.77 -14.90 1.06
N THR A 546 25.98 -13.89 1.92
CA THR A 546 25.20 -13.68 3.14
C THR A 546 23.83 -13.07 2.90
N VAL A 547 23.59 -12.47 1.72
CA VAL A 547 22.27 -11.94 1.39
C VAL A 547 21.33 -13.10 1.10
N VAL A 548 20.36 -13.30 1.99
CA VAL A 548 19.34 -14.36 1.88
C VAL A 548 18.00 -13.82 1.40
N PHE A 549 17.80 -12.51 1.47
CA PHE A 549 16.55 -11.85 1.09
C PHE A 549 16.80 -10.57 0.28
N ILE A 550 16.16 -10.47 -0.88
CA ILE A 550 16.02 -9.25 -1.68
C ILE A 550 14.52 -8.99 -1.84
N GLY A 551 14.03 -7.91 -1.24
CA GLY A 551 12.63 -7.54 -1.20
C GLY A 551 12.06 -7.03 -2.54
N THR A 552 10.80 -6.62 -2.49
CA THR A 552 10.05 -6.11 -3.65
C THR A 552 10.61 -4.75 -4.13
N ASN A 553 10.70 -4.54 -5.45
CA ASN A 553 11.16 -3.29 -6.08
C ASN A 553 12.59 -2.82 -5.73
N VAL A 554 13.46 -3.67 -5.17
CA VAL A 554 14.79 -3.25 -4.65
C VAL A 554 15.62 -2.47 -5.66
N PHE A 555 15.70 -2.91 -6.92
CA PHE A 555 16.47 -2.24 -7.98
C PHE A 555 15.59 -1.59 -9.04
N GLN A 556 14.32 -1.31 -8.74
CA GLN A 556 13.39 -0.74 -9.72
C GLN A 556 13.94 0.57 -10.30
N ASN A 557 13.80 0.75 -11.62
CA ASN A 557 14.22 1.97 -12.35
C ASN A 557 15.70 2.35 -12.12
N THR A 558 16.57 1.35 -11.92
CA THR A 558 18.03 1.54 -11.91
C THR A 558 18.61 1.31 -13.32
N ASN A 559 19.84 1.79 -13.56
CA ASN A 559 20.54 1.55 -14.83
C ASN A 559 21.57 0.40 -14.73
N ILE A 560 21.27 -0.62 -13.93
CA ILE A 560 22.17 -1.77 -13.76
C ILE A 560 22.29 -2.50 -15.10
N GLU A 561 23.51 -2.67 -15.59
CA GLU A 561 23.84 -3.44 -16.79
C GLU A 561 24.12 -4.91 -16.46
N THR A 562 24.81 -5.14 -15.34
CA THR A 562 25.17 -6.48 -14.84
C THR A 562 24.91 -6.60 -13.35
N ILE A 563 24.23 -7.67 -12.96
CA ILE A 563 24.17 -8.14 -11.58
C ILE A 563 24.98 -9.42 -11.43
N THR A 564 25.80 -9.50 -10.39
CA THR A 564 26.60 -10.69 -10.08
C THR A 564 26.21 -11.22 -8.71
N PHE A 565 25.73 -12.46 -8.63
CA PHE A 565 25.54 -13.15 -7.37
C PHE A 565 26.81 -13.89 -6.95
N SER A 566 27.03 -14.04 -5.65
CA SER A 566 28.08 -14.92 -5.16
C SER A 566 27.75 -16.38 -5.48
N PRO A 567 28.72 -17.21 -5.90
CA PRO A 567 28.49 -18.62 -6.24
C PRO A 567 27.83 -19.43 -5.11
N ASP A 568 28.13 -19.09 -3.86
CA ASP A 568 27.59 -19.75 -2.66
C ASP A 568 26.30 -19.08 -2.13
N SER A 569 25.56 -18.36 -2.97
CA SER A 569 24.32 -17.71 -2.55
C SER A 569 23.23 -18.76 -2.25
N HIS A 570 22.52 -18.55 -1.14
CA HIS A 570 21.43 -19.41 -0.68
C HIS A 570 20.04 -18.80 -0.94
N MET A 571 19.93 -17.82 -1.83
CA MET A 571 18.62 -17.22 -2.16
C MET A 571 17.67 -18.25 -2.77
N ARG A 572 16.38 -18.14 -2.43
CA ARG A 572 15.30 -19.02 -2.90
C ARG A 572 14.26 -18.32 -3.78
N VAL A 573 14.15 -17.00 -3.69
CA VAL A 573 13.09 -16.25 -4.38
C VAL A 573 13.67 -15.03 -5.06
N LEU A 574 13.26 -14.79 -6.31
CA LEU A 574 13.39 -13.50 -6.97
C LEU A 574 12.04 -12.77 -6.87
N ASN A 575 11.98 -11.77 -5.98
CA ASN A 575 10.73 -11.10 -5.60
C ASN A 575 10.12 -10.21 -6.71
N GLN A 576 8.90 -9.73 -6.45
CA GLN A 576 8.13 -8.92 -7.37
C GLN A 576 8.88 -7.62 -7.73
N TYR A 577 8.85 -7.26 -9.02
CA TYR A 577 9.42 -6.00 -9.54
C TYR A 577 10.90 -5.74 -9.21
N VAL A 578 11.69 -6.71 -8.75
CA VAL A 578 13.06 -6.50 -8.27
C VAL A 578 13.92 -5.74 -9.29
N PHE A 579 13.82 -6.08 -10.57
CA PHE A 579 14.54 -5.43 -11.68
C PHE A 579 13.61 -4.69 -12.65
N SER A 580 12.39 -4.34 -12.21
CA SER A 580 11.42 -3.67 -13.07
C SER A 580 11.95 -2.30 -13.53
N GLY A 581 11.89 -2.03 -14.84
CA GLY A 581 12.39 -0.79 -15.41
C GLY A 581 13.92 -0.69 -15.49
N CYS A 582 14.67 -1.76 -15.19
CA CYS A 582 16.11 -1.83 -15.44
C CYS A 582 16.41 -1.96 -16.94
N ASN A 583 16.13 -0.90 -17.70
CA ASN A 583 16.17 -0.88 -19.17
C ASN A 583 17.58 -1.09 -19.76
N THR A 584 18.62 -1.16 -18.94
CA THR A 584 20.00 -1.43 -19.37
C THR A 584 20.51 -2.82 -18.96
N LEU A 585 19.74 -3.58 -18.15
CA LEU A 585 20.15 -4.88 -17.62
C LEU A 585 20.27 -5.91 -18.74
N ARG A 586 21.50 -6.36 -19.02
CA ARG A 586 21.83 -7.30 -20.11
C ARG A 586 22.23 -8.68 -19.60
N SER A 587 22.81 -8.76 -18.40
CA SER A 587 23.39 -10.00 -17.88
C SER A 587 23.15 -10.18 -16.39
N ILE A 588 22.89 -11.43 -16.01
CA ILE A 588 22.77 -11.91 -14.63
C ILE A 588 23.82 -13.01 -14.47
N GLU A 589 24.90 -12.70 -13.77
CA GLU A 589 25.99 -13.62 -13.52
C GLU A 589 25.74 -14.45 -12.25
N ASN A 590 25.98 -15.75 -12.34
CA ASN A 590 25.86 -16.71 -11.24
C ASN A 590 24.47 -16.74 -10.56
N ILE A 591 23.39 -16.60 -11.33
CA ILE A 591 22.04 -16.74 -10.76
C ILE A 591 21.95 -18.04 -9.91
N PRO A 592 21.52 -17.97 -8.64
CA PRO A 592 21.60 -19.12 -7.75
C PRO A 592 20.72 -20.27 -8.27
N SER A 593 21.29 -21.48 -8.34
CA SER A 593 20.56 -22.67 -8.81
C SER A 593 19.41 -23.07 -7.90
N GLY A 594 19.43 -22.63 -6.64
CA GLY A 594 18.42 -22.86 -5.60
C GLY A 594 17.21 -21.92 -5.65
N ILE A 595 17.08 -21.05 -6.65
CA ILE A 595 15.87 -20.22 -6.80
C ILE A 595 14.66 -21.10 -7.13
N GLU A 596 13.65 -21.09 -6.25
CA GLU A 596 12.41 -21.86 -6.29
C GLU A 596 11.28 -21.10 -6.99
N SER A 597 11.22 -19.77 -6.88
CA SER A 597 10.25 -18.94 -7.61
C SER A 597 10.81 -17.64 -8.17
N ILE A 598 10.25 -17.24 -9.32
CA ILE A 598 10.46 -15.93 -9.95
C ILE A 598 9.11 -15.21 -9.96
N GLU A 599 8.98 -14.16 -9.17
CA GLU A 599 7.71 -13.50 -8.90
C GLU A 599 7.30 -12.48 -9.98
N SER A 600 6.07 -11.98 -9.86
CA SER A 600 5.44 -11.15 -10.88
C SER A 600 6.26 -9.91 -11.22
N ASN A 601 6.35 -9.60 -12.51
CA ASN A 601 7.07 -8.44 -13.03
C ASN A 601 8.56 -8.33 -12.64
N CYS A 602 9.19 -9.41 -12.15
CA CYS A 602 10.57 -9.40 -11.66
C CYS A 602 11.57 -8.75 -12.65
N PHE A 603 11.46 -9.06 -13.93
CA PHE A 603 12.31 -8.55 -15.01
C PHE A 603 11.56 -7.65 -16.00
N GLU A 604 10.42 -7.07 -15.60
CA GLU A 604 9.62 -6.21 -16.49
C GLU A 604 10.45 -5.03 -17.03
N PHE A 605 10.38 -4.77 -18.34
CA PHE A 605 11.12 -3.71 -19.03
C PHE A 605 12.65 -3.79 -18.81
N THR A 606 13.21 -5.01 -18.76
CA THR A 606 14.66 -5.21 -18.80
C THR A 606 15.18 -5.41 -20.23
N ASN A 607 16.50 -5.35 -20.40
CA ASN A 607 17.17 -5.50 -21.70
C ASN A 607 17.93 -6.83 -21.82
N LEU A 608 17.47 -7.87 -21.13
CA LEU A 608 18.06 -9.20 -21.18
C LEU A 608 17.95 -9.77 -22.60
N GLU A 609 19.04 -10.33 -23.12
CA GLU A 609 19.05 -10.94 -24.46
C GLU A 609 18.75 -12.44 -24.41
N THR A 610 19.17 -13.11 -23.34
CA THR A 610 18.89 -14.53 -23.08
C THR A 610 18.52 -14.71 -21.61
N PHE A 611 17.76 -15.76 -21.31
CA PHE A 611 17.48 -16.15 -19.93
C PHE A 611 17.41 -17.67 -19.81
N THR A 612 18.19 -18.23 -18.88
CA THR A 612 18.13 -19.66 -18.53
C THR A 612 17.53 -19.80 -17.14
N VAL A 613 16.46 -20.60 -17.03
CA VAL A 613 15.74 -20.82 -15.77
C VAL A 613 16.64 -21.58 -14.78
N PRO A 614 16.77 -21.15 -13.51
CA PRO A 614 17.48 -21.92 -12.50
C PRO A 614 16.87 -23.31 -12.30
N VAL A 615 17.70 -24.33 -12.09
CA VAL A 615 17.24 -25.74 -12.07
C VAL A 615 16.25 -26.06 -10.95
N SER A 616 16.29 -25.36 -9.82
CA SER A 616 15.33 -25.60 -8.72
C SER A 616 14.03 -24.81 -8.85
N THR A 617 13.86 -24.00 -9.91
CA THR A 617 12.68 -23.13 -10.05
C THR A 617 11.44 -23.98 -10.30
N VAL A 618 10.45 -23.86 -9.44
CA VAL A 618 9.15 -24.54 -9.51
C VAL A 618 8.13 -23.69 -10.27
N SER A 619 8.19 -22.36 -10.10
CA SER A 619 7.20 -21.45 -10.67
C SER A 619 7.79 -20.12 -11.16
N ILE A 620 7.19 -19.59 -12.23
CA ILE A 620 7.40 -18.22 -12.70
C ILE A 620 6.03 -17.53 -12.80
N SER A 621 5.85 -16.41 -12.10
CA SER A 621 4.58 -15.71 -11.98
C SER A 621 4.27 -14.79 -13.19
N ASP A 622 3.06 -14.23 -13.19
CA ASP A 622 2.54 -13.40 -14.28
C ASP A 622 3.45 -12.21 -14.62
N TYR A 623 3.55 -11.87 -15.90
CA TYR A 623 4.31 -10.71 -16.40
C TYR A 623 5.80 -10.69 -16.05
N ALA A 624 6.42 -11.78 -15.59
CA ALA A 624 7.80 -11.79 -15.10
C ALA A 624 8.82 -11.17 -16.07
N PHE A 625 8.63 -11.32 -17.39
CA PHE A 625 9.48 -10.75 -18.45
C PHE A 625 8.74 -9.74 -19.33
N ARG A 626 7.66 -9.12 -18.83
CA ARG A 626 6.85 -8.19 -19.63
C ARG A 626 7.73 -7.08 -20.20
N GLY A 627 7.65 -6.84 -21.50
CA GLY A 627 8.36 -5.76 -22.17
C GLY A 627 9.87 -5.94 -22.25
N CYS A 628 10.41 -7.15 -22.03
CA CYS A 628 11.80 -7.46 -22.34
C CYS A 628 12.01 -7.50 -23.87
N THR A 629 12.07 -6.33 -24.51
CA THR A 629 12.07 -6.23 -25.98
C THR A 629 13.28 -6.85 -26.65
N SER A 630 14.37 -7.05 -25.91
CA SER A 630 15.63 -7.62 -26.40
C SER A 630 15.77 -9.11 -26.14
N LEU A 631 14.86 -9.72 -25.37
CA LEU A 631 14.92 -11.15 -25.04
C LEU A 631 14.70 -11.98 -26.31
N ARG A 632 15.71 -12.74 -26.73
CA ARG A 632 15.71 -13.54 -27.96
C ARG A 632 15.53 -15.02 -27.71
N VAL A 633 16.14 -15.54 -26.64
CA VAL A 633 16.17 -16.97 -26.28
C VAL A 633 15.77 -17.14 -24.82
N PHE A 634 14.83 -18.04 -24.56
CA PHE A 634 14.44 -18.46 -23.22
C PHE A 634 14.65 -19.97 -23.09
N THR A 635 15.45 -20.39 -22.10
CA THR A 635 15.90 -21.78 -21.97
C THR A 635 15.43 -22.38 -20.65
N ILE A 636 14.67 -23.48 -20.73
CA ILE A 636 14.36 -24.38 -19.62
C ILE A 636 15.39 -25.51 -19.66
N PRO A 637 16.41 -25.52 -18.76
CA PRO A 637 17.49 -26.48 -18.84
C PRO A 637 17.08 -27.88 -18.34
N SER A 638 17.89 -28.88 -18.68
CA SER A 638 17.75 -30.25 -18.19
C SER A 638 17.74 -30.33 -16.66
N GLY A 639 16.80 -31.10 -16.12
CA GLY A 639 16.63 -31.28 -14.67
C GLY A 639 15.94 -30.10 -13.98
N CYS A 640 15.42 -29.11 -14.71
CA CYS A 640 14.66 -28.00 -14.14
C CYS A 640 13.30 -28.47 -13.58
N LEU A 641 12.97 -28.05 -12.35
CA LEU A 641 11.73 -28.39 -11.64
C LEU A 641 10.50 -27.55 -12.07
N LEU A 642 10.65 -26.72 -13.10
CA LEU A 642 9.61 -25.76 -13.48
C LEU A 642 8.34 -26.51 -13.86
N SER A 643 7.25 -26.21 -13.16
CA SER A 643 5.94 -26.85 -13.34
C SER A 643 4.81 -25.85 -13.57
N ASN A 644 5.02 -24.57 -13.20
CA ASN A 644 4.04 -23.51 -13.37
C ASN A 644 4.63 -22.28 -14.05
N ILE A 645 3.94 -21.78 -15.09
CA ILE A 645 4.28 -20.56 -15.83
C ILE A 645 3.02 -19.68 -15.87
N GLY A 646 3.16 -18.48 -15.32
CA GLY A 646 2.11 -17.48 -15.24
C GLY A 646 1.70 -16.89 -16.59
N ASN A 647 0.58 -16.18 -16.58
CA ASN A 647 0.01 -15.54 -17.75
C ASN A 647 0.80 -14.30 -18.15
N PHE A 648 0.79 -13.97 -19.44
CA PHE A 648 1.42 -12.77 -20.00
C PHE A 648 2.92 -12.63 -19.67
N ILE A 649 3.59 -13.73 -19.31
CA ILE A 649 4.99 -13.78 -18.90
C ILE A 649 5.91 -13.00 -19.86
N PHE A 650 5.65 -13.09 -21.16
CA PHE A 650 6.45 -12.47 -22.23
C PHE A 650 5.71 -11.35 -22.98
N ARG A 651 4.67 -10.75 -22.37
CA ARG A 651 3.89 -9.69 -23.03
C ARG A 651 4.81 -8.55 -23.47
N GLY A 652 4.91 -8.31 -24.78
CA GLY A 652 5.77 -7.25 -25.32
C GLY A 652 7.24 -7.65 -25.56
N CYS A 653 7.62 -8.92 -25.39
CA CYS A 653 8.94 -9.44 -25.77
C CYS A 653 9.08 -9.59 -27.28
N THR A 654 9.15 -8.48 -28.02
CA THR A 654 9.04 -8.48 -29.49
C THR A 654 10.20 -9.13 -30.24
N SER A 655 11.28 -9.52 -29.55
CA SER A 655 12.44 -10.21 -30.15
C SER A 655 12.52 -11.70 -29.81
N LEU A 656 11.61 -12.20 -28.95
CA LEU A 656 11.66 -13.59 -28.48
C LEU A 656 11.29 -14.52 -29.63
N SER A 657 12.30 -15.22 -30.13
CA SER A 657 12.22 -16.04 -31.35
C SER A 657 12.41 -17.54 -31.07
N VAL A 658 13.06 -17.89 -29.96
CA VAL A 658 13.39 -19.27 -29.62
C VAL A 658 13.06 -19.55 -28.15
N ILE A 659 12.40 -20.68 -27.92
CA ILE A 659 12.29 -21.30 -26.60
C ILE A 659 12.97 -22.67 -26.67
N GLU A 660 13.89 -22.90 -25.75
CA GLU A 660 14.61 -24.16 -25.60
C GLU A 660 14.09 -24.86 -24.36
N CYS A 661 13.88 -26.17 -24.45
CA CYS A 661 13.40 -26.98 -23.33
C CYS A 661 14.01 -28.37 -23.42
N ASP A 662 15.04 -28.60 -22.62
CA ASP A 662 15.77 -29.86 -22.61
C ASP A 662 15.29 -30.73 -21.45
N ASN A 663 14.77 -31.93 -21.74
CA ASN A 663 14.47 -32.97 -20.75
C ASN A 663 13.71 -32.48 -19.47
N SER A 664 12.75 -31.57 -19.62
CA SER A 664 11.85 -31.17 -18.53
C SER A 664 10.82 -32.26 -18.22
N GLU A 665 10.45 -32.41 -16.94
CA GLU A 665 9.37 -33.31 -16.52
C GLU A 665 7.98 -32.79 -16.92
N HIS A 666 7.81 -31.46 -17.01
CA HIS A 666 6.50 -30.82 -17.20
C HIS A 666 6.29 -30.17 -18.56
N PHE A 667 7.37 -29.85 -19.28
CA PHE A 667 7.27 -29.12 -20.55
C PHE A 667 8.01 -29.81 -21.70
N VAL A 668 7.61 -29.46 -22.91
CA VAL A 668 8.28 -29.87 -24.15
C VAL A 668 8.11 -28.78 -25.21
N VAL A 669 9.15 -28.55 -26.00
CA VAL A 669 9.07 -27.70 -27.19
C VAL A 669 8.78 -28.59 -28.40
N ASP A 670 7.72 -28.24 -29.13
CA ASP A 670 7.29 -28.92 -30.35
C ASP A 670 6.86 -27.88 -31.38
N ASN A 671 7.28 -28.03 -32.64
CA ASN A 671 7.07 -27.04 -33.71
C ASN A 671 7.39 -25.58 -33.30
N GLY A 672 8.42 -25.37 -32.46
CA GLY A 672 8.84 -24.06 -31.98
C GLY A 672 7.93 -23.42 -30.92
N ALA A 673 6.90 -24.13 -30.44
CA ALA A 673 6.03 -23.68 -29.36
C ALA A 673 6.28 -24.50 -28.09
N LEU A 674 6.01 -23.90 -26.92
CA LEU A 674 6.09 -24.56 -25.62
C LEU A 674 4.74 -25.20 -25.29
N PHE A 675 4.76 -26.50 -25.01
CA PHE A 675 3.63 -27.30 -24.57
C PHE A 675 3.88 -27.88 -23.18
N ASN A 676 2.82 -28.32 -22.51
CA ASN A 676 2.97 -29.29 -21.41
C ASN A 676 3.51 -30.63 -21.94
N LYS A 677 4.02 -31.48 -21.04
CA LYS A 677 4.69 -32.74 -21.37
C LYS A 677 3.84 -33.66 -22.25
N GLU A 678 2.53 -33.70 -21.99
CA GLU A 678 1.56 -34.53 -22.71
C GLU A 678 1.18 -33.97 -24.10
N ARG A 679 1.61 -32.75 -24.44
CA ARG A 679 1.21 -32.00 -25.64
C ARG A 679 -0.31 -31.80 -25.75
N SER A 680 -1.01 -31.77 -24.60
CA SER A 680 -2.44 -31.49 -24.54
C SER A 680 -2.75 -30.00 -24.37
N ASN A 681 -1.78 -29.18 -23.96
CA ASN A 681 -1.95 -27.74 -23.77
C ASN A 681 -0.78 -26.97 -24.38
N LEU A 682 -1.08 -26.02 -25.27
CA LEU A 682 -0.08 -25.07 -25.76
C LEU A 682 0.04 -23.92 -24.76
N ILE A 683 1.22 -23.75 -24.19
CA ILE A 683 1.49 -22.77 -23.15
C ILE A 683 1.89 -21.44 -23.74
N TYR A 684 2.85 -21.45 -24.67
CA TYR A 684 3.37 -20.22 -25.25
C TYR A 684 4.01 -20.42 -26.63
N PHE A 685 3.92 -19.41 -27.49
CA PHE A 685 4.53 -19.35 -28.80
C PHE A 685 5.39 -18.08 -28.94
N PRO A 686 6.67 -18.18 -29.38
CA PRO A 686 7.57 -17.04 -29.51
C PRO A 686 7.05 -15.98 -30.50
N PRO A 687 6.86 -14.71 -30.09
CA PRO A 687 6.22 -13.68 -30.92
C PRO A 687 7.06 -13.23 -32.11
N ALA A 688 8.38 -13.41 -32.06
CA ALA A 688 9.31 -13.16 -33.15
C ALA A 688 9.68 -14.44 -33.92
N SER A 689 8.95 -15.55 -33.72
CA SER A 689 9.12 -16.77 -34.51
C SER A 689 8.96 -16.49 -36.00
N SER A 690 9.78 -17.12 -36.83
CA SER A 690 9.70 -17.03 -38.30
C SER A 690 8.56 -17.86 -38.90
N ILE A 691 7.87 -18.66 -38.09
CA ILE A 691 6.76 -19.52 -38.50
C ILE A 691 5.54 -18.65 -38.84
N LYS A 692 5.11 -18.73 -40.10
CA LYS A 692 3.95 -17.99 -40.63
C LYS A 692 2.65 -18.75 -40.50
N PHE A 693 2.70 -20.07 -40.54
CA PHE A 693 1.53 -20.94 -40.49
C PHE A 693 1.75 -21.98 -39.42
N PHE A 694 0.81 -22.08 -38.48
CA PHE A 694 0.90 -23.02 -37.38
C PHE A 694 -0.32 -23.95 -37.39
N CYS A 695 -0.06 -25.25 -37.45
CA CYS A 695 -1.08 -26.29 -37.40
C CYS A 695 -0.96 -27.04 -36.08
N PHE A 696 -2.08 -27.19 -35.37
CA PHE A 696 -2.13 -28.01 -34.17
C PHE A 696 -2.15 -29.50 -34.54
N SER A 697 -1.67 -30.36 -33.63
CA SER A 697 -1.89 -31.79 -33.70
C SER A 697 -3.24 -32.15 -33.06
N GLN A 698 -3.76 -33.35 -33.33
CA GLN A 698 -5.05 -33.80 -32.77
C GLN A 698 -5.04 -33.98 -31.24
N ASN A 699 -3.87 -34.06 -30.63
CA ASN A 699 -3.71 -34.30 -29.19
C ASN A 699 -3.88 -33.02 -28.36
N VAL A 700 -3.74 -31.84 -28.96
CA VAL A 700 -3.85 -30.57 -28.24
C VAL A 700 -5.32 -30.30 -27.93
N LYS A 701 -5.64 -30.04 -26.66
CA LYS A 701 -6.98 -29.78 -26.12
C LYS A 701 -7.21 -28.33 -25.73
N SER A 702 -6.16 -27.59 -25.38
CA SER A 702 -6.31 -26.19 -24.99
C SER A 702 -5.15 -25.31 -25.45
N ILE A 703 -5.45 -24.02 -25.56
CA ILE A 703 -4.49 -22.94 -25.77
C ILE A 703 -4.53 -22.05 -24.53
N SER A 704 -3.42 -21.94 -23.82
CA SER A 704 -3.31 -21.09 -22.62
C SER A 704 -3.60 -19.61 -22.93
N SER A 705 -3.99 -18.88 -21.88
CA SER A 705 -4.12 -17.43 -21.94
C SER A 705 -2.81 -16.78 -22.40
N SER A 706 -2.89 -15.77 -23.25
CA SER A 706 -1.76 -15.07 -23.87
C SER A 706 -0.75 -15.91 -24.68
N ALA A 707 -1.07 -17.16 -25.02
CA ALA A 707 -0.10 -18.09 -25.62
C ALA A 707 0.53 -17.60 -26.93
N PHE A 708 -0.24 -16.92 -27.79
CA PHE A 708 0.23 -16.28 -29.03
C PHE A 708 0.23 -14.75 -28.94
N PHE A 709 0.21 -14.17 -27.75
CA PHE A 709 0.08 -12.71 -27.60
C PHE A 709 1.16 -11.96 -28.38
N GLY A 710 0.75 -11.07 -29.29
CA GLY A 710 1.66 -10.20 -30.04
C GLY A 710 2.48 -10.90 -31.12
N CYS A 711 2.08 -12.08 -31.61
CA CYS A 711 2.79 -12.78 -32.69
C CYS A 711 2.63 -12.04 -34.03
N LYS A 712 3.64 -11.24 -34.41
CA LYS A 712 3.57 -10.34 -35.58
C LYS A 712 3.87 -11.02 -36.91
N HIS A 713 4.42 -12.23 -36.92
CA HIS A 713 4.74 -12.96 -38.17
C HIS A 713 3.76 -14.09 -38.50
N LEU A 714 2.89 -14.44 -37.56
CA LEU A 714 1.90 -15.49 -37.72
C LEU A 714 0.77 -15.01 -38.64
N GLU A 715 0.65 -15.62 -39.82
CA GLU A 715 -0.34 -15.30 -40.85
C GLU A 715 -1.57 -16.23 -40.79
N GLY A 716 -1.41 -17.48 -40.34
CA GLY A 716 -2.51 -18.43 -40.30
C GLY A 716 -2.38 -19.50 -39.21
N ILE A 717 -3.53 -19.87 -38.63
CA ILE A 717 -3.69 -20.96 -37.67
C ILE A 717 -4.64 -22.00 -38.24
N MET A 718 -4.28 -23.28 -38.11
CA MET A 718 -5.16 -24.40 -38.45
C MET A 718 -5.40 -25.29 -37.24
N ILE A 719 -6.68 -25.40 -36.85
CA ILE A 719 -7.18 -26.24 -35.76
C ILE A 719 -7.81 -27.50 -36.38
N PRO A 720 -7.26 -28.71 -36.17
CA PRO A 720 -7.89 -29.96 -36.61
C PRO A 720 -9.24 -30.19 -35.93
N ASP A 721 -10.15 -30.91 -36.60
CA ASP A 721 -11.35 -31.42 -35.94
C ASP A 721 -10.96 -32.33 -34.75
N ASN A 722 -11.76 -32.31 -33.68
CA ASN A 722 -11.56 -33.10 -32.45
C ASN A 722 -10.27 -32.81 -31.65
N SER A 723 -9.65 -31.64 -31.86
CA SER A 723 -8.46 -31.19 -31.13
C SER A 723 -8.81 -30.23 -29.98
N ILE A 724 -8.77 -28.93 -30.25
CA ILE A 724 -8.87 -27.84 -29.28
C ILE A 724 -10.31 -27.66 -28.80
N GLU A 725 -10.48 -27.66 -27.49
CA GLU A 725 -11.73 -27.40 -26.79
C GLU A 725 -11.80 -25.97 -26.24
N THR A 726 -10.66 -25.43 -25.78
CA THR A 726 -10.59 -24.12 -25.11
C THR A 726 -9.51 -23.21 -25.70
N ILE A 727 -9.87 -21.97 -25.99
CA ILE A 727 -8.95 -20.87 -26.33
C ILE A 727 -8.98 -19.86 -25.18
N GLY A 728 -7.84 -19.70 -24.50
CA GLY A 728 -7.71 -18.87 -23.29
C GLY A 728 -7.74 -17.35 -23.52
N PHE A 729 -7.80 -16.62 -22.40
CA PHE A 729 -7.90 -15.17 -22.36
C PHE A 729 -6.78 -14.49 -23.14
N SER A 730 -7.13 -13.58 -24.06
CA SER A 730 -6.17 -12.87 -24.91
C SER A 730 -5.18 -13.76 -25.68
N ALA A 731 -5.51 -15.04 -25.93
CA ALA A 731 -4.58 -16.02 -26.51
C ALA A 731 -3.92 -15.55 -27.81
N PHE A 732 -4.65 -14.90 -28.72
CA PHE A 732 -4.15 -14.35 -29.98
C PHE A 732 -4.16 -12.81 -30.01
N SER A 733 -4.30 -12.16 -28.86
CA SER A 733 -4.39 -10.70 -28.83
C SER A 733 -3.13 -10.06 -29.42
N GLU A 734 -3.29 -8.95 -30.16
CA GLU A 734 -2.21 -8.23 -30.84
C GLU A 734 -1.47 -9.04 -31.93
N CYS A 735 -2.02 -10.17 -32.39
CA CYS A 735 -1.54 -10.86 -33.59
C CYS A 735 -1.92 -10.09 -34.86
N THR A 736 -1.22 -9.00 -35.14
CA THR A 736 -1.60 -8.07 -36.20
C THR A 736 -1.49 -8.66 -37.60
N SER A 737 -0.69 -9.69 -37.83
CA SER A 737 -0.54 -10.34 -39.15
C SER A 737 -1.46 -11.53 -39.39
N LEU A 738 -2.24 -11.96 -38.38
CA LEU A 738 -3.10 -13.13 -38.49
C LEU A 738 -4.24 -12.84 -39.47
N LYS A 739 -4.29 -13.62 -40.56
CA LYS A 739 -5.28 -13.50 -41.64
C LYS A 739 -6.30 -14.63 -41.63
N TYR A 740 -5.91 -15.81 -41.13
CA TYR A 740 -6.73 -17.01 -41.22
C TYR A 740 -6.71 -17.82 -39.92
N ILE A 741 -7.90 -18.21 -39.47
CA ILE A 741 -8.10 -19.24 -38.45
C ILE A 741 -9.42 -19.96 -38.71
N ASN A 742 -9.43 -21.29 -38.59
CA ASN A 742 -10.66 -22.06 -38.55
C ASN A 742 -11.07 -22.36 -37.10
N ILE A 743 -12.38 -22.31 -36.82
CA ILE A 743 -12.97 -22.60 -35.51
C ILE A 743 -13.93 -23.80 -35.68
N PRO A 744 -13.41 -25.04 -35.56
CA PRO A 744 -14.20 -26.26 -35.71
C PRO A 744 -15.15 -26.52 -34.54
N LEU A 745 -16.09 -27.46 -34.70
CA LEU A 745 -17.13 -27.79 -33.70
C LEU A 745 -16.56 -28.25 -32.34
N CYS A 746 -15.31 -28.72 -32.31
CA CYS A 746 -14.67 -29.13 -31.07
C CYS A 746 -14.31 -27.95 -30.15
N VAL A 747 -14.20 -26.71 -30.68
CA VAL A 747 -13.93 -25.51 -29.88
C VAL A 747 -15.19 -25.12 -29.11
N LYS A 748 -15.20 -25.42 -27.82
CA LYS A 748 -16.33 -25.19 -26.91
C LYS A 748 -16.28 -23.78 -26.32
N THR A 749 -15.10 -23.33 -25.93
CA THR A 749 -14.91 -22.09 -25.17
C THR A 749 -13.84 -21.22 -25.83
N ILE A 750 -14.17 -19.93 -26.01
CA ILE A 750 -13.22 -18.88 -26.37
C ILE A 750 -13.36 -17.77 -25.33
N GLU A 751 -12.31 -17.53 -24.57
CA GLU A 751 -12.30 -16.57 -23.47
C GLU A 751 -12.16 -15.12 -23.95
N GLN A 752 -12.31 -14.18 -23.02
CA GLN A 752 -12.40 -12.76 -23.33
C GLN A 752 -11.14 -12.24 -24.04
N ASN A 753 -11.34 -11.34 -25.00
CA ASN A 753 -10.29 -10.66 -25.78
C ASN A 753 -9.33 -11.58 -26.54
N ALA A 754 -9.65 -12.88 -26.74
CA ALA A 754 -8.78 -13.83 -27.40
C ALA A 754 -8.21 -13.35 -28.75
N PHE A 755 -8.95 -12.54 -29.51
CA PHE A 755 -8.55 -11.98 -30.83
C PHE A 755 -8.52 -10.44 -30.84
N SER A 756 -8.45 -9.80 -29.68
CA SER A 756 -8.36 -8.34 -29.60
C SER A 756 -7.11 -7.82 -30.33
N GLY A 757 -7.24 -6.77 -31.14
CA GLY A 757 -6.11 -6.22 -31.90
C GLY A 757 -5.65 -7.05 -33.12
N CYS A 758 -6.34 -8.13 -33.48
CA CYS A 758 -6.09 -8.89 -34.72
C CYS A 758 -6.61 -8.14 -35.97
N ILE A 759 -5.99 -7.01 -36.32
CA ILE A 759 -6.50 -6.09 -37.34
C ILE A 759 -6.63 -6.69 -38.75
N ASN A 760 -5.81 -7.68 -39.10
CA ASN A 760 -5.85 -8.33 -40.41
C ASN A 760 -6.77 -9.56 -40.48
N LEU A 761 -7.40 -9.94 -39.37
CA LEU A 761 -8.39 -11.00 -39.31
C LEU A 761 -9.77 -10.46 -39.71
N HIS A 762 -9.87 -9.97 -40.95
CA HIS A 762 -10.95 -9.10 -41.40
C HIS A 762 -12.09 -9.82 -42.15
N CYS A 763 -11.85 -11.03 -42.67
CA CYS A 763 -12.84 -11.87 -43.34
C CYS A 763 -12.36 -13.33 -43.45
N GLY A 764 -13.25 -14.28 -43.74
CA GLY A 764 -12.88 -15.68 -44.01
C GLY A 764 -12.63 -16.57 -42.79
N VAL A 765 -12.96 -16.13 -41.56
CA VAL A 765 -12.93 -16.99 -40.37
C VAL A 765 -14.04 -18.03 -40.48
N ASN A 766 -13.67 -19.31 -40.55
CA ASN A 766 -14.62 -20.41 -40.71
C ASN A 766 -15.06 -20.96 -39.34
N ILE A 767 -16.20 -20.50 -38.84
CA ILE A 767 -16.83 -21.01 -37.61
C ILE A 767 -17.84 -22.10 -37.97
N GLN A 768 -17.58 -23.35 -37.56
CA GLN A 768 -18.45 -24.47 -37.87
C GLN A 768 -19.75 -24.49 -37.04
N ASN A 769 -19.71 -24.03 -35.79
CA ASN A 769 -20.90 -23.94 -34.94
C ASN A 769 -21.69 -22.66 -35.27
N LYS A 770 -22.80 -22.84 -35.99
CA LYS A 770 -23.63 -21.75 -36.52
C LYS A 770 -24.80 -21.35 -35.61
N THR A 771 -24.84 -21.84 -34.36
CA THR A 771 -25.89 -21.45 -33.43
C THR A 771 -25.75 -19.98 -33.04
N ARG A 772 -26.87 -19.25 -33.01
CA ARG A 772 -26.86 -17.79 -32.77
C ARG A 772 -26.22 -17.43 -31.42
N SER A 773 -26.54 -18.18 -30.37
CA SER A 773 -25.95 -18.00 -29.03
C SER A 773 -24.43 -18.19 -29.02
N HIS A 774 -23.90 -19.16 -29.76
CA HIS A 774 -22.47 -19.41 -29.84
C HIS A 774 -21.73 -18.33 -30.65
N ILE A 775 -22.30 -17.89 -31.77
CA ILE A 775 -21.74 -16.79 -32.58
C ILE A 775 -21.74 -15.49 -31.77
N ASP A 776 -22.86 -15.14 -31.13
CA ASP A 776 -22.97 -13.91 -30.33
C ASP A 776 -21.97 -13.94 -29.16
N ASN A 777 -21.80 -15.10 -28.50
CA ASN A 777 -20.80 -15.28 -27.45
C ASN A 777 -19.37 -15.09 -27.96
N ILE A 778 -18.97 -15.78 -29.04
CA ILE A 778 -17.62 -15.66 -29.60
C ILE A 778 -17.34 -14.22 -30.04
N VAL A 779 -18.23 -13.58 -30.79
CA VAL A 779 -18.00 -12.23 -31.33
C VAL A 779 -17.89 -11.19 -30.21
N VAL A 780 -18.77 -11.26 -29.21
CA VAL A 780 -18.83 -10.25 -28.13
C VAL A 780 -17.71 -10.45 -27.11
N SER A 781 -17.43 -11.69 -26.67
CA SER A 781 -16.43 -11.93 -25.65
C SER A 781 -15.01 -11.97 -26.22
N SER A 782 -14.80 -12.58 -27.38
CA SER A 782 -13.44 -12.88 -27.88
C SER A 782 -12.75 -11.71 -28.58
N GLY A 783 -13.44 -10.59 -28.82
CA GLY A 783 -12.90 -9.46 -29.60
C GLY A 783 -12.81 -9.71 -31.11
N LEU A 784 -13.48 -10.73 -31.64
CA LEU A 784 -13.57 -10.97 -33.09
C LEU A 784 -14.50 -9.96 -33.75
N SER A 785 -14.06 -9.33 -34.85
CA SER A 785 -14.92 -8.45 -35.64
C SER A 785 -16.04 -9.23 -36.34
N ILE A 786 -17.27 -8.72 -36.33
CA ILE A 786 -18.39 -9.33 -37.07
C ILE A 786 -18.12 -9.43 -38.59
N ASN A 787 -17.26 -8.56 -39.12
CA ASN A 787 -16.85 -8.60 -40.52
C ASN A 787 -15.95 -9.80 -40.82
N SER A 788 -15.23 -10.32 -39.82
CA SER A 788 -14.31 -11.47 -39.95
C SER A 788 -15.03 -12.76 -40.38
N MET A 789 -16.32 -12.86 -40.10
CA MET A 789 -17.17 -14.01 -40.49
C MET A 789 -17.72 -13.91 -41.93
N LYS A 790 -17.53 -12.79 -42.63
CA LYS A 790 -17.97 -12.67 -44.02
C LYS A 790 -17.05 -13.49 -44.93
N SER A 791 -17.65 -14.17 -45.91
CA SER A 791 -16.90 -14.85 -46.95
C SER A 791 -16.11 -13.85 -47.79
N CYS A 792 -14.82 -14.10 -47.99
CA CYS A 792 -13.97 -13.35 -48.91
C CYS A 792 -13.07 -14.30 -49.71
N SER A 793 -12.51 -13.80 -50.81
CA SER A 793 -11.74 -14.57 -51.80
C SER A 793 -10.39 -15.09 -51.31
N LEU A 794 -10.07 -14.94 -50.01
CA LEU A 794 -8.76 -15.27 -49.46
C LEU A 794 -8.51 -16.78 -49.38
N ILE A 795 -9.53 -17.62 -49.13
CA ILE A 795 -9.48 -19.08 -49.32
C ILE A 795 -10.91 -19.58 -49.61
N THR A 796 -11.22 -19.97 -50.85
CA THR A 796 -12.41 -20.77 -51.13
C THR A 796 -12.07 -21.95 -52.04
N CYS A 797 -12.35 -23.18 -51.61
CA CYS A 797 -12.47 -24.33 -52.50
C CYS A 797 -13.78 -24.30 -53.32
N LYS A 798 -14.28 -23.11 -53.68
CA LYS A 798 -15.28 -23.01 -54.74
C LYS A 798 -14.53 -23.10 -56.06
N GLN A 799 -14.91 -24.06 -56.88
CA GLN A 799 -14.43 -24.26 -58.24
C GLN A 799 -14.76 -22.99 -59.04
N ILE A 800 -13.87 -22.00 -59.03
CA ILE A 800 -13.94 -20.84 -59.89
C ILE A 800 -13.05 -21.17 -61.09
N HIS A 801 -13.66 -21.36 -62.26
CA HIS A 801 -12.95 -21.48 -63.53
C HIS A 801 -12.13 -20.20 -63.78
N TYR A 802 -10.84 -20.19 -63.45
CA TYR A 802 -9.88 -19.22 -63.98
C TYR A 802 -8.61 -19.94 -64.42
N GLN A 803 -8.26 -19.76 -65.69
CA GLN A 803 -7.03 -20.25 -66.31
C GLN A 803 -5.83 -19.40 -65.87
N ASN A 804 -5.35 -19.58 -64.63
CA ASN A 804 -4.00 -19.16 -64.25
C ASN A 804 -3.45 -20.11 -63.17
N PRO A 805 -2.18 -20.52 -63.26
CA PRO A 805 -1.61 -21.50 -62.34
C PRO A 805 -1.52 -20.95 -60.91
N VAL A 806 -1.98 -21.75 -59.95
CA VAL A 806 -1.87 -21.49 -58.50
C VAL A 806 -0.39 -21.61 -58.10
N SER A 807 0.12 -20.60 -57.37
CA SER A 807 1.47 -20.61 -56.81
C SER A 807 1.66 -21.77 -55.83
N ASN A 808 2.81 -22.47 -55.93
CA ASN A 808 3.23 -23.59 -55.05
C ASN A 808 3.19 -23.27 -53.55
N SER A 809 3.12 -21.99 -53.15
CA SER A 809 2.98 -21.56 -51.75
C SER A 809 1.65 -21.97 -51.10
N TYR A 810 0.57 -22.16 -51.88
CA TYR A 810 -0.74 -22.56 -51.35
C TYR A 810 -0.93 -24.08 -51.25
N LEU A 811 -0.06 -24.86 -51.90
CA LEU A 811 -0.13 -26.32 -51.94
C LEU A 811 0.54 -27.02 -50.75
N TYR A 812 1.39 -26.33 -50.00
CA TYR A 812 2.10 -26.93 -48.85
C TYR A 812 1.15 -27.38 -47.72
N VAL A 813 -0.02 -26.76 -47.59
CA VAL A 813 -1.05 -27.13 -46.58
C VAL A 813 -1.72 -28.47 -46.93
N PHE A 814 -1.71 -28.89 -48.20
CA PHE A 814 -2.38 -30.11 -48.66
C PHE A 814 -1.44 -31.31 -48.83
N ILE A 815 -0.12 -31.13 -48.75
CA ILE A 815 0.88 -32.20 -48.93
C ILE A 815 1.19 -32.97 -47.63
N LEU A 816 0.70 -32.49 -46.48
CA LEU A 816 0.86 -33.14 -45.16
C LEU A 816 -0.46 -33.70 -44.57
N MET A 817 -1.49 -33.89 -45.40
CA MET A 817 -2.65 -34.72 -45.03
C MET A 817 -2.43 -36.18 -45.39
#